data_AF-A0A7C6ULJ9-F1
#
_entry.id   AF-A0A7C6ULJ9-F1
#
_cell.length_a   1.000
_cell.length_b   1.000
_cell.length_c   1.000
_cell.angle_alpha   90.00
_cell.angle_beta   90.00
_cell.angle_gamma   90.00
#
_symmetry.space_group_name_H-M   'P 1'
#
loop_
_entity.id
_entity.type
_entity.pdbx_description
1 polymer ?
#
loop_
_entity_poly.entity_id
_entity_poly.type
_entity_poly.pdbx_seq_one_letter_code
_entity_poly.pdbx_strand_id
1 'polypeptide(L)'
;MSNFEQLAKQSIVLSLFSAVFKEQYYKNSLFYRLIDSLVFNASRVLRGSFFGRLIFDDEWETASIKNSWLLKQGLPLLHVVKKLIACVNTTIKSSIFYQILLGIYEQIYFRPSQVVGYFMFAFIFSSTALKALFSSFTPKALTIRLSLMVAFLLFSLIRLSMHDFFKGSMLIKITCQLIGINNICNEIKSERQSEVSKTQKRLYLGLGFLLGAIYYYLPQITFIKLFGIIFLSFIIYLKPEIGLAIVALALPLIETRYTIGIVAITFVSLLLNYERFRGGFPVSIVPAFFFLITAFVAAAFSLMRSDSLKALPLYIAYFMLFYITSVILREKKTFKLIFSSFIISALVVSLYGIYQYFFAKVSTAMAWVDIEQFPELKTRVYATLENPNVLAEYLGLIIPVLIALIFATKKPCKKAIISICLIPMLLCFLLTFSRGAWLGLAFALVLFAALKEKRLLIILIIVAIISPLFLPEVMVDRIQSIGSLEDSSNTFRITIWIATIRMIKDYWLTGVGLGLSPFSKIYRNYMIAGTPAMHAHNLYLQLGLEMGIAGLLVILWLVISAYSKAFKVMNGESRWSSYIATGILAALSGHLLHGLFDYVWYSPKIVLMFWMMFGMMSALSSKEAIDVKKEGNHG
;
A
#
# COMPACT_ATOMS: atom_id res chain seq x y z
N MET A 1 -15.95 -35.82 10.18
CA MET A 1 -14.60 -35.86 10.78
C MET A 1 -13.46 -35.75 9.77
N SER A 2 -13.49 -36.43 8.62
CA SER A 2 -12.40 -36.38 7.61
C SER A 2 -11.97 -34.97 7.16
N ASN A 3 -12.93 -34.05 7.00
CA ASN A 3 -12.66 -32.65 6.65
C ASN A 3 -12.02 -31.84 7.80
N PHE A 4 -12.31 -32.19 9.07
CA PHE A 4 -11.78 -31.48 10.24
C PHE A 4 -10.37 -32.00 10.59
N GLU A 5 -10.13 -33.30 10.45
CA GLU A 5 -8.79 -33.87 10.54
C GLU A 5 -7.87 -33.37 9.42
N GLN A 6 -8.38 -33.16 8.21
CA GLN A 6 -7.64 -32.46 7.15
C GLN A 6 -7.34 -31.00 7.52
N LEU A 7 -8.28 -30.31 8.16
CA LEU A 7 -8.12 -28.93 8.65
C LEU A 7 -7.03 -28.84 9.74
N ALA A 8 -7.03 -29.78 10.69
CA ALA A 8 -6.06 -29.87 11.77
C ALA A 8 -4.65 -30.22 11.28
N LYS A 9 -4.55 -31.09 10.25
CA LYS A 9 -3.27 -31.41 9.59
C LYS A 9 -2.70 -30.26 8.75
N GLN A 10 -3.55 -29.33 8.29
CA GLN A 10 -3.13 -28.17 7.48
C GLN A 10 -2.86 -26.91 8.32
N SER A 11 -3.23 -26.90 9.60
CA SER A 11 -3.01 -25.79 10.54
C SER A 11 -1.99 -26.17 11.61
N ILE A 12 -0.85 -25.46 11.63
CA ILE A 12 0.23 -25.68 12.62
C ILE A 12 -0.29 -25.55 14.06
N VAL A 13 -1.17 -24.58 14.32
CA VAL A 13 -1.73 -24.31 15.66
C VAL A 13 -2.59 -25.47 16.16
N LEU A 14 -3.46 -26.03 15.29
CA LEU A 14 -4.35 -27.14 15.65
C LEU A 14 -3.57 -28.46 15.79
N SER A 15 -2.51 -28.65 15.01
CA SER A 15 -1.65 -29.83 15.10
C SER A 15 -0.85 -29.89 16.41
N LEU A 16 -0.42 -28.74 16.94
CA LEU A 16 0.24 -28.61 18.23
C LEU A 16 -0.75 -28.87 19.37
N PHE A 17 -1.96 -28.32 19.27
CA PHE A 17 -3.01 -28.54 20.27
C PHE A 17 -3.44 -30.01 20.34
N SER A 18 -3.61 -30.68 19.20
CA SER A 18 -4.00 -32.10 19.20
C SER A 18 -2.89 -33.06 19.64
N ALA A 19 -1.62 -32.64 19.55
CA ALA A 19 -0.48 -33.46 19.99
C ALA A 19 -0.41 -33.59 21.51
N VAL A 20 -0.82 -32.55 22.25
CA VAL A 20 -0.85 -32.51 23.72
C VAL A 20 -1.90 -33.45 24.30
N PHE A 21 -2.97 -33.79 23.56
CA PHE A 21 -4.06 -34.62 24.05
C PHE A 21 -4.07 -36.05 23.48
N LYS A 22 -2.95 -36.51 22.88
CA LYS A 22 -2.89 -37.90 22.41
C LYS A 22 -2.83 -38.87 23.59
N GLU A 23 -3.80 -39.77 23.64
CA GLU A 23 -3.97 -40.83 24.65
C GLU A 23 -2.66 -41.61 24.91
N GLN A 24 -1.86 -41.85 23.86
CA GLN A 24 -0.58 -42.58 23.94
C GLN A 24 0.42 -41.99 24.94
N TYR A 25 0.35 -40.69 25.24
CA TYR A 25 1.29 -40.02 26.15
C TYR A 25 0.88 -40.10 27.63
N TYR A 26 -0.39 -40.42 27.92
CA TYR A 26 -0.94 -40.39 29.29
C TYR A 26 -1.47 -41.74 29.76
N LYS A 27 -1.61 -42.73 28.88
CA LYS A 27 -2.24 -44.05 29.15
C LYS A 27 -1.67 -44.80 30.37
N ASN A 28 -0.38 -44.59 30.67
CA ASN A 28 0.28 -45.21 31.82
C ASN A 28 0.42 -44.28 33.05
N SER A 29 0.00 -43.02 32.93
CA SER A 29 0.10 -42.04 34.01
C SER A 29 -0.91 -42.32 35.13
N LEU A 30 -0.51 -42.02 36.36
CA LEU A 30 -1.34 -42.16 37.55
C LEU A 30 -2.59 -41.24 37.47
N PHE A 31 -2.44 -40.09 36.82
CA PHE A 31 -3.53 -39.16 36.51
C PHE A 31 -4.60 -39.79 35.62
N TYR A 32 -4.19 -40.46 34.53
CA TYR A 32 -5.14 -41.12 33.62
C TYR A 32 -5.91 -42.23 34.33
N ARG A 33 -5.25 -43.06 35.15
CA ARG A 33 -5.92 -44.12 35.91
C ARG A 33 -6.92 -43.58 36.95
N LEU A 34 -6.60 -42.45 37.58
CA LEU A 34 -7.50 -41.78 38.53
C LEU A 34 -8.73 -41.19 37.83
N ILE A 35 -8.52 -40.50 36.71
CA ILE A 35 -9.61 -39.93 35.90
C ILE A 35 -10.48 -41.04 35.33
N ASP A 36 -9.88 -42.10 34.78
CA ASP A 36 -10.60 -43.24 34.20
C ASP A 36 -11.44 -43.98 35.27
N SER A 37 -10.91 -44.15 36.49
CA SER A 37 -11.66 -44.73 37.62
C SER A 37 -12.81 -43.82 38.08
N LEU A 38 -12.61 -42.50 38.13
CA LEU A 38 -13.65 -41.52 38.45
C LEU A 38 -14.76 -41.50 37.39
N VAL A 39 -14.39 -41.50 36.10
CA VAL A 39 -15.32 -41.53 34.97
C VAL A 39 -16.08 -42.85 34.93
N PHE A 40 -15.42 -43.97 35.19
CA PHE A 40 -16.08 -45.28 35.28
C PHE A 40 -17.13 -45.31 36.39
N ASN A 41 -16.79 -44.83 37.59
CA ASN A 41 -17.73 -44.78 38.72
C ASN A 41 -18.88 -43.77 38.49
N ALA A 42 -18.58 -42.59 37.94
CA ALA A 42 -19.60 -41.61 37.56
C ALA A 42 -20.54 -42.15 36.47
N SER A 43 -20.01 -42.86 35.48
CA SER A 43 -20.80 -43.50 34.41
C SER A 43 -21.75 -44.57 34.95
N ARG A 44 -21.36 -45.30 36.01
CA ARG A 44 -22.19 -46.33 36.65
C ARG A 44 -23.39 -45.73 37.37
N VAL A 45 -23.23 -44.54 37.97
CA VAL A 45 -24.31 -43.82 38.66
C VAL A 45 -25.24 -43.11 37.68
N LEU A 46 -24.71 -42.64 36.55
CA LEU A 46 -25.48 -41.86 35.57
C LEU A 46 -26.19 -42.71 34.51
N ARG A 47 -25.82 -44.00 34.35
CA ARG A 47 -26.48 -44.94 33.43
C ARG A 47 -27.94 -45.16 33.83
N GLY A 48 -28.84 -44.53 33.07
CA GLY A 48 -30.30 -44.57 33.28
C GLY A 48 -30.95 -43.18 33.41
N SER A 49 -30.16 -42.15 33.72
CA SER A 49 -30.63 -40.75 33.83
C SER A 49 -30.70 -40.06 32.46
N PHE A 50 -31.47 -38.95 32.36
CA PHE A 50 -31.50 -38.07 31.18
C PHE A 50 -30.08 -37.62 30.77
N PHE A 51 -29.26 -37.23 31.76
CA PHE A 51 -27.86 -36.86 31.53
C PHE A 51 -26.99 -38.03 31.07
N GLY A 52 -27.27 -39.27 31.52
CA GLY A 52 -26.61 -40.46 31.01
C GLY A 52 -26.91 -40.72 29.52
N ARG A 53 -28.17 -40.55 29.09
CA ARG A 53 -28.51 -40.66 27.66
C ARG A 53 -27.93 -39.51 26.82
N LEU A 54 -27.84 -38.32 27.38
CA LEU A 54 -27.24 -37.15 26.72
C LEU A 54 -25.70 -37.20 26.65
N ILE A 55 -25.02 -38.09 27.38
CA ILE A 55 -23.54 -38.13 27.41
C ILE A 55 -23.00 -39.41 26.77
N PHE A 56 -23.75 -40.53 26.82
CA PHE A 56 -23.25 -41.86 26.47
C PHE A 56 -23.94 -42.53 25.27
N ASP A 57 -24.83 -41.83 24.56
CA ASP A 57 -25.50 -42.39 23.37
C ASP A 57 -24.74 -41.96 22.10
N ASP A 58 -23.98 -42.86 21.47
CA ASP A 58 -23.03 -42.50 20.39
C ASP A 58 -23.70 -41.88 19.14
N GLU A 59 -25.03 -41.99 19.00
CA GLU A 59 -25.75 -41.49 17.84
C GLU A 59 -26.40 -40.10 18.02
N TRP A 60 -26.64 -39.63 19.25
CA TRP A 60 -27.39 -38.37 19.47
C TRP A 60 -26.59 -37.14 19.01
N GLU A 61 -25.27 -37.12 19.19
CA GLU A 61 -24.40 -36.03 18.71
C GLU A 61 -24.39 -35.99 17.18
N THR A 62 -24.21 -37.13 16.52
CA THR A 62 -24.22 -37.20 15.05
C THR A 62 -25.56 -36.86 14.44
N ALA A 63 -26.67 -37.27 15.06
CA ALA A 63 -28.03 -36.94 14.61
C ALA A 63 -28.37 -35.46 14.86
N SER A 64 -27.98 -34.91 16.01
CA SER A 64 -28.15 -33.50 16.38
C SER A 64 -27.31 -32.58 15.51
N ILE A 65 -26.06 -32.95 15.19
CA ILE A 65 -25.17 -32.24 14.26
C ILE A 65 -25.69 -32.33 12.82
N LYS A 66 -26.18 -33.50 12.37
CA LYS A 66 -26.82 -33.68 11.04
C LYS A 66 -28.10 -32.86 10.89
N ASN A 67 -28.88 -32.71 11.97
CA ASN A 67 -30.17 -32.02 11.94
C ASN A 67 -30.13 -30.59 12.46
N SER A 68 -28.99 -30.11 12.95
CA SER A 68 -28.80 -28.74 13.42
C SER A 68 -29.07 -27.74 12.31
N TRP A 69 -30.13 -26.96 12.50
CA TRP A 69 -30.52 -25.88 11.61
C TRP A 69 -29.38 -24.86 11.42
N LEU A 70 -28.64 -24.54 12.49
CA LEU A 70 -27.47 -23.66 12.47
C LEU A 70 -26.34 -24.20 11.59
N LEU A 71 -26.04 -25.51 11.63
CA LEU A 71 -25.03 -26.12 10.76
C LEU A 71 -25.53 -26.26 9.33
N LYS A 72 -26.81 -26.60 9.10
CA LYS A 72 -27.42 -26.62 7.77
C LYS A 72 -27.38 -25.24 7.11
N GLN A 73 -27.56 -24.15 7.87
CA GLN A 73 -27.43 -22.78 7.38
C GLN A 73 -25.97 -22.30 7.26
N GLY A 74 -25.06 -22.80 8.11
CA GLY A 74 -23.63 -22.47 8.10
C GLY A 74 -22.79 -23.22 7.04
N LEU A 75 -23.22 -24.40 6.61
CA LEU A 75 -22.56 -25.23 5.59
C LEU A 75 -22.45 -24.52 4.21
N PRO A 76 -23.51 -23.86 3.69
CA PRO A 76 -23.41 -23.01 2.51
C PRO A 76 -22.36 -21.89 2.67
N LEU A 77 -22.28 -21.30 3.87
CA LEU A 77 -21.33 -20.23 4.17
C LEU A 77 -19.88 -20.73 4.14
N LEU A 78 -19.63 -21.93 4.68
CA LEU A 78 -18.33 -22.62 4.56
C LEU A 78 -17.96 -22.93 3.10
N HIS A 79 -18.94 -23.30 2.27
CA HIS A 79 -18.69 -23.53 0.83
C HIS A 79 -18.34 -22.23 0.10
N VAL A 80 -19.03 -21.13 0.39
CA VAL A 80 -18.71 -19.79 -0.14
C VAL A 80 -17.32 -19.34 0.31
N VAL A 81 -16.97 -19.52 1.59
CA VAL A 81 -15.64 -19.21 2.14
C VAL A 81 -14.57 -20.06 1.46
N LYS A 82 -14.77 -21.37 1.27
CA LYS A 82 -13.83 -22.23 0.53
C LYS A 82 -13.63 -21.75 -0.91
N LYS A 83 -14.70 -21.42 -1.62
CA LYS A 83 -14.65 -20.90 -2.99
C LYS A 83 -13.91 -19.56 -3.05
N LEU A 84 -14.11 -18.71 -2.06
CA LEU A 84 -13.40 -17.43 -1.93
C LEU A 84 -11.91 -17.66 -1.66
N ILE A 85 -11.53 -18.50 -0.69
CA ILE A 85 -10.13 -18.84 -0.37
C ILE A 85 -9.43 -19.43 -1.59
N ALA A 86 -10.05 -20.41 -2.27
CA ALA A 86 -9.51 -21.01 -3.48
C ALA A 86 -9.24 -19.94 -4.54
N CYS A 87 -10.17 -19.00 -4.69
CA CYS A 87 -10.03 -17.96 -5.68
C CYS A 87 -9.06 -16.82 -5.30
N VAL A 88 -8.93 -16.50 -4.00
CA VAL A 88 -7.86 -15.65 -3.47
C VAL A 88 -6.52 -16.28 -3.82
N ASN A 89 -6.35 -17.57 -3.55
CA ASN A 89 -5.13 -18.31 -3.88
C ASN A 89 -4.83 -18.28 -5.39
N THR A 90 -5.82 -18.52 -6.26
CA THR A 90 -5.64 -18.40 -7.72
C THR A 90 -5.30 -16.98 -8.15
N THR A 91 -5.89 -15.97 -7.51
CA THR A 91 -5.64 -14.55 -7.82
C THR A 91 -4.23 -14.14 -7.41
N ILE A 92 -3.75 -14.59 -6.25
CA ILE A 92 -2.38 -14.37 -5.78
C ILE A 92 -1.39 -15.07 -6.72
N LYS A 93 -1.60 -16.34 -7.04
CA LYS A 93 -0.73 -17.11 -7.94
C LYS A 93 -0.65 -16.52 -9.36
N SER A 94 -1.72 -15.88 -9.82
CA SER A 94 -1.76 -15.18 -11.12
C SER A 94 -1.35 -13.70 -11.04
N SER A 95 -0.92 -13.22 -9.87
CA SER A 95 -0.49 -11.84 -9.69
C SER A 95 0.92 -11.63 -10.21
N ILE A 96 1.18 -10.42 -10.72
CA ILE A 96 2.52 -10.02 -11.19
C ILE A 96 3.53 -10.08 -10.04
N PHE A 97 3.11 -9.70 -8.84
CA PHE A 97 3.96 -9.75 -7.64
C PHE A 97 4.42 -11.17 -7.33
N TYR A 98 3.51 -12.14 -7.36
CA TYR A 98 3.85 -13.55 -7.19
C TYR A 98 4.78 -14.05 -8.29
N GLN A 99 4.54 -13.69 -9.56
CA GLN A 99 5.44 -14.06 -10.66
C GLN A 99 6.85 -13.47 -10.51
N ILE A 100 6.97 -12.23 -10.02
CA ILE A 100 8.28 -11.60 -9.76
C ILE A 100 8.99 -12.32 -8.62
N LEU A 101 8.30 -12.57 -7.49
CA LEU A 101 8.88 -13.28 -6.36
C LEU A 101 9.28 -14.71 -6.75
N LEU A 102 8.44 -15.41 -7.50
CA LEU A 102 8.72 -16.75 -8.01
C LEU A 102 9.93 -16.73 -8.93
N GLY A 103 10.01 -15.78 -9.87
CA GLY A 103 11.16 -15.66 -10.76
C GLY A 103 12.46 -15.33 -10.02
N ILE A 104 12.43 -14.45 -9.00
CA ILE A 104 13.59 -14.18 -8.14
C ILE A 104 13.98 -15.45 -7.38
N TYR A 105 13.01 -16.16 -6.81
CA TYR A 105 13.23 -17.39 -6.08
C TYR A 105 13.85 -18.46 -6.98
N GLU A 106 13.28 -18.75 -8.15
CA GLU A 106 13.81 -19.70 -9.13
C GLU A 106 15.24 -19.33 -9.55
N GLN A 107 15.49 -18.05 -9.83
CA GLN A 107 16.82 -17.56 -10.20
C GLN A 107 17.86 -17.69 -9.08
N ILE A 108 17.47 -17.71 -7.81
CA ILE A 108 18.40 -17.94 -6.69
C ILE A 108 18.53 -19.44 -6.40
N TYR A 109 17.42 -20.15 -6.46
CA TYR A 109 17.27 -21.53 -5.98
C TYR A 109 17.90 -22.58 -6.90
N PHE A 110 17.88 -22.33 -8.21
CA PHE A 110 18.49 -23.24 -9.20
C PHE A 110 19.93 -22.85 -9.55
N ARG A 111 20.48 -21.78 -8.98
CA ARG A 111 21.88 -21.44 -9.21
C ARG A 111 22.82 -22.43 -8.53
N PRO A 112 23.97 -22.74 -9.15
CA PRO A 112 25.00 -23.54 -8.50
C PRO A 112 25.46 -22.90 -7.20
N SER A 113 25.60 -23.70 -6.14
CA SER A 113 26.13 -23.27 -4.83
C SER A 113 27.51 -22.62 -4.95
N GLN A 114 28.25 -22.96 -6.01
CA GLN A 114 29.53 -22.35 -6.35
C GLN A 114 29.48 -20.83 -6.43
N VAL A 115 28.39 -20.25 -6.94
CA VAL A 115 28.25 -18.79 -7.07
C VAL A 115 28.28 -18.12 -5.69
N VAL A 116 27.53 -18.68 -4.75
CA VAL A 116 27.50 -18.23 -3.36
C VAL A 116 28.87 -18.43 -2.71
N GLY A 117 29.50 -19.58 -2.95
CA GLY A 117 30.83 -19.90 -2.44
C GLY A 117 31.90 -18.90 -2.87
N TYR A 118 32.05 -18.66 -4.18
CA TYR A 118 33.03 -17.69 -4.71
C TYR A 118 32.80 -16.29 -4.16
N PHE A 119 31.55 -15.82 -4.16
CA PHE A 119 31.22 -14.47 -3.68
C PHE A 119 31.44 -14.30 -2.17
N MET A 120 30.89 -15.20 -1.35
CA MET A 120 30.98 -15.13 0.12
C MET A 120 32.39 -15.37 0.63
N PHE A 121 33.15 -16.28 0.01
CA PHE A 121 34.55 -16.48 0.35
C PHE A 121 35.36 -15.20 0.16
N ALA A 122 35.28 -14.57 -1.01
CA ALA A 122 36.00 -13.33 -1.30
C ALA A 122 35.56 -12.16 -0.41
N PHE A 123 34.26 -12.05 -0.12
CA PHE A 123 33.70 -11.05 0.80
C PHE A 123 34.24 -11.19 2.23
N ILE A 124 34.21 -12.41 2.78
CA ILE A 124 34.68 -12.64 4.15
C ILE A 124 36.21 -12.54 4.20
N PHE A 125 36.92 -13.03 3.18
CA PHE A 125 38.37 -12.91 3.08
C PHE A 125 38.80 -11.44 3.12
N SER A 126 38.29 -10.59 2.21
CA SER A 126 38.67 -9.16 2.16
C SER A 126 38.32 -8.43 3.45
N SER A 127 37.09 -8.57 3.95
CA SER A 127 36.66 -7.89 5.17
C SER A 127 37.39 -8.39 6.43
N THR A 128 37.97 -9.60 6.39
CA THR A 128 38.78 -10.15 7.50
C THR A 128 40.24 -9.76 7.35
N ALA A 129 40.80 -9.80 6.14
CA ALA A 129 42.16 -9.38 5.86
C ALA A 129 42.36 -7.89 6.21
N LEU A 130 41.45 -7.01 5.76
CA LEU A 130 41.50 -5.59 6.11
C LEU A 130 41.35 -5.39 7.62
N LYS A 131 40.44 -6.13 8.25
CA LYS A 131 40.27 -6.05 9.69
C LYS A 131 41.52 -6.52 10.44
N ALA A 132 42.25 -7.52 9.95
CA ALA A 132 43.51 -8.00 10.51
C ALA A 132 44.65 -6.98 10.38
N LEU A 133 44.71 -6.29 9.24
CA LEU A 133 45.75 -5.30 8.96
C LEU A 133 45.61 -4.04 9.80
N PHE A 134 44.37 -3.62 10.10
CA PHE A 134 44.09 -2.30 10.64
C PHE A 134 43.40 -2.31 12.01
N SER A 135 43.06 -3.47 12.58
CA SER A 135 42.36 -3.56 13.87
C SER A 135 42.52 -4.91 14.57
N SER A 136 42.14 -4.99 15.84
CA SER A 136 42.22 -6.23 16.63
C SER A 136 40.98 -7.11 16.47
N PHE A 137 41.16 -8.40 16.69
CA PHE A 137 40.08 -9.38 16.79
C PHE A 137 39.95 -9.91 18.21
N THR A 138 38.72 -10.24 18.59
CA THR A 138 38.53 -11.23 19.66
C THR A 138 38.80 -12.62 19.09
N PRO A 139 39.40 -13.55 19.85
CA PRO A 139 39.66 -14.92 19.38
C PRO A 139 38.41 -15.59 18.80
N LYS A 140 37.26 -15.41 19.47
CA LYS A 140 35.95 -15.92 19.02
C LYS A 140 35.51 -15.35 17.66
N ALA A 141 35.75 -14.07 17.39
CA ALA A 141 35.38 -13.46 16.11
C ALA A 141 36.26 -13.95 14.97
N LEU A 142 37.56 -14.17 15.24
CA LEU A 142 38.50 -14.70 14.27
C LEU A 142 38.18 -16.16 13.92
N THR A 143 37.91 -17.00 14.92
CA THR A 143 37.55 -18.41 14.68
C THR A 143 36.27 -18.52 13.86
N ILE A 144 35.23 -17.73 14.16
CA ILE A 144 33.99 -17.72 13.36
C ILE A 144 34.27 -17.34 11.91
N ARG A 145 35.07 -16.30 11.66
CA ARG A 145 35.39 -15.83 10.29
C ARG A 145 36.19 -16.87 9.51
N LEU A 146 37.20 -17.49 10.12
CA LEU A 146 37.99 -18.54 9.49
C LEU A 146 37.12 -19.77 9.18
N SER A 147 36.27 -20.21 10.12
CA SER A 147 35.33 -21.31 9.89
C SER A 147 34.36 -21.02 8.74
N LEU A 148 33.84 -19.79 8.65
CA LEU A 148 32.98 -19.39 7.53
C LEU A 148 33.76 -19.35 6.21
N MET A 149 35.00 -18.86 6.19
CA MET A 149 35.84 -18.87 4.98
C MET A 149 36.08 -20.30 4.49
N VAL A 150 36.43 -21.23 5.37
CA VAL A 150 36.60 -22.65 5.01
C VAL A 150 35.28 -23.22 4.47
N ALA A 151 34.16 -22.94 5.16
CA ALA A 151 32.85 -23.40 4.72
C ALA A 151 32.48 -22.88 3.32
N PHE A 152 32.65 -21.59 3.03
CA PHE A 152 32.33 -21.01 1.72
C PHE A 152 33.34 -21.39 0.62
N LEU A 153 34.59 -21.65 0.98
CA LEU A 153 35.58 -22.23 0.07
C LEU A 153 35.14 -23.63 -0.36
N LEU A 154 34.75 -24.49 0.59
CA LEU A 154 34.18 -25.80 0.28
C LEU A 154 32.90 -25.66 -0.56
N PHE A 155 32.03 -24.69 -0.24
CA PHE A 155 30.83 -24.39 -1.00
C PHE A 155 31.11 -23.99 -2.46
N SER A 156 32.28 -23.38 -2.72
CA SER A 156 32.74 -23.02 -4.07
C SER A 156 33.14 -24.24 -4.92
N LEU A 157 33.47 -25.37 -4.28
CA LEU A 157 33.86 -26.62 -4.93
C LEU A 157 32.63 -27.50 -5.26
N ILE A 158 31.56 -27.37 -4.48
CA ILE A 158 30.33 -28.17 -4.64
C ILE A 158 29.55 -27.70 -5.87
N ARG A 159 29.29 -28.61 -6.82
CA ARG A 159 28.51 -28.36 -8.05
C ARG A 159 27.03 -28.75 -7.91
N LEU A 160 26.45 -28.52 -6.73
CA LEU A 160 25.03 -28.79 -6.50
C LEU A 160 24.25 -27.50 -6.65
N SER A 161 23.00 -27.59 -7.08
CA SER A 161 22.07 -26.46 -6.99
C SER A 161 21.76 -26.16 -5.52
N MET A 162 21.37 -24.93 -5.21
CA MET A 162 20.92 -24.60 -3.85
C MET A 162 19.72 -25.47 -3.44
N HIS A 163 18.83 -25.82 -4.37
CA HIS A 163 17.78 -26.82 -4.16
C HIS A 163 18.33 -28.17 -3.69
N ASP A 164 19.27 -28.76 -4.44
CA ASP A 164 19.79 -30.10 -4.15
C ASP A 164 20.57 -30.13 -2.85
N PHE A 165 21.29 -29.05 -2.54
CA PHE A 165 22.04 -28.91 -1.30
C PHE A 165 21.14 -28.95 -0.06
N PHE A 166 19.99 -28.28 -0.11
CA PHE A 166 19.06 -28.22 1.02
C PHE A 166 17.92 -29.23 0.91
N LYS A 167 17.94 -30.13 -0.09
CA LYS A 167 16.85 -31.05 -0.41
C LYS A 167 16.50 -31.91 0.80
N GLY A 168 15.21 -31.94 1.16
CA GLY A 168 14.73 -32.66 2.34
C GLY A 168 14.86 -31.91 3.68
N SER A 169 15.54 -30.76 3.70
CA SER A 169 15.60 -29.90 4.89
C SER A 169 14.22 -29.35 5.26
N MET A 170 14.01 -29.15 6.56
CA MET A 170 12.80 -28.52 7.09
C MET A 170 12.63 -27.10 6.53
N LEU A 171 13.73 -26.39 6.29
CA LEU A 171 13.75 -25.03 5.74
C LEU A 171 13.20 -24.99 4.31
N ILE A 172 13.58 -25.95 3.45
CA ILE A 172 13.01 -26.08 2.11
C ILE A 172 11.52 -26.45 2.18
N LYS A 173 11.15 -27.41 3.03
CA LYS A 173 9.73 -27.79 3.17
C LYS A 173 8.86 -26.59 3.55
N ILE A 174 9.31 -25.80 4.52
CA ILE A 174 8.62 -24.58 4.96
C ILE A 174 8.55 -23.55 3.84
N THR A 175 9.67 -23.26 3.15
CA THR A 175 9.70 -22.24 2.09
C THR A 175 8.89 -22.64 0.85
N CYS A 176 8.97 -23.89 0.39
CA CYS A 176 8.14 -24.39 -0.70
C CYS A 176 6.65 -24.38 -0.36
N GLN A 177 6.30 -24.67 0.89
CA GLN A 177 4.92 -24.65 1.38
C GLN A 177 4.38 -23.21 1.50
N LEU A 178 5.20 -22.25 1.94
CA LEU A 178 4.85 -20.83 2.01
C LEU A 178 4.65 -20.20 0.62
N ILE A 179 5.48 -20.55 -0.37
CA ILE A 179 5.37 -20.00 -1.73
C ILE A 179 4.37 -20.82 -2.58
N GLY A 180 3.93 -21.99 -2.10
CA GLY A 180 2.93 -22.82 -2.78
C GLY A 180 3.45 -23.55 -4.02
N ILE A 181 4.76 -23.87 -4.03
CA ILE A 181 5.53 -24.44 -5.14
C ILE A 181 5.77 -25.96 -4.92
N ASN A 182 4.77 -26.70 -4.45
CA ASN A 182 4.95 -28.14 -4.24
C ASN A 182 5.17 -28.92 -5.55
N ASN A 183 4.67 -28.41 -6.69
CA ASN A 183 4.75 -29.12 -7.98
C ASN A 183 5.94 -28.70 -8.87
N ILE A 184 6.37 -27.42 -8.84
CA ILE A 184 7.45 -26.94 -9.73
C ILE A 184 8.83 -27.47 -9.29
N CYS A 185 9.02 -27.77 -7.99
CA CYS A 185 10.28 -28.37 -7.49
C CYS A 185 10.61 -29.72 -8.14
N ASN A 186 9.61 -30.43 -8.68
CA ASN A 186 9.82 -31.71 -9.36
C ASN A 186 9.96 -31.56 -10.89
N GLU A 187 9.40 -30.52 -11.50
CA GLU A 187 9.42 -30.29 -12.96
C GLU A 187 10.68 -29.56 -13.47
N ILE A 188 11.32 -28.69 -12.67
CA ILE A 188 12.56 -27.97 -13.09
C ILE A 188 13.80 -28.90 -13.15
N LYS A 189 13.62 -30.22 -12.96
CA LYS A 189 14.69 -31.21 -13.02
C LYS A 189 15.44 -31.29 -14.37
N SER A 190 14.90 -30.74 -15.48
CA SER A 190 15.46 -31.01 -16.81
C SER A 190 16.12 -29.84 -17.55
N GLU A 191 16.02 -28.58 -17.10
CA GLU A 191 16.57 -27.45 -17.88
C GLU A 191 17.80 -26.80 -17.23
N ARG A 192 18.96 -27.16 -17.80
CA ARG A 192 20.27 -26.48 -17.77
C ARG A 192 20.89 -26.24 -16.39
N GLN A 193 21.64 -27.23 -15.91
CA GLN A 193 22.85 -26.96 -15.12
C GLN A 193 23.87 -26.22 -16.01
N SER A 194 23.80 -24.89 -16.07
CA SER A 194 24.83 -24.10 -16.74
C SER A 194 26.09 -24.10 -15.87
N GLU A 195 27.20 -24.67 -16.34
CA GLU A 195 28.50 -24.50 -15.69
C GLU A 195 28.83 -23.01 -15.53
N VAL A 196 29.31 -22.61 -14.35
CA VAL A 196 29.75 -21.23 -14.11
C VAL A 196 31.03 -21.00 -14.93
N SER A 197 30.97 -20.10 -15.92
CA SER A 197 32.09 -19.84 -16.80
C SER A 197 33.30 -19.26 -16.04
N LYS A 198 34.52 -19.43 -16.55
CA LYS A 198 35.73 -18.83 -15.94
C LYS A 198 35.58 -17.32 -15.71
N THR A 199 34.94 -16.62 -16.65
CA THR A 199 34.67 -15.18 -16.54
C THR A 199 33.71 -14.86 -15.40
N GLN A 200 32.63 -15.63 -15.24
CA GLN A 200 31.68 -15.47 -14.15
C GLN A 200 32.32 -15.71 -12.78
N LYS A 201 33.18 -16.72 -12.66
CA LYS A 201 33.93 -16.99 -11.40
C LYS A 201 34.78 -15.79 -10.99
N ARG A 202 35.54 -15.22 -11.94
CA ARG A 202 36.35 -14.02 -11.71
C ARG A 202 35.49 -12.82 -11.31
N LEU A 203 34.34 -12.65 -11.95
CA LEU A 203 33.38 -11.59 -11.61
C LEU A 203 32.87 -11.74 -10.17
N TYR A 204 32.41 -12.92 -9.76
CA TYR A 204 31.88 -13.14 -8.41
C TYR A 204 32.96 -12.97 -7.32
N LEU A 205 34.19 -13.44 -7.57
CA LEU A 205 35.32 -13.19 -6.68
C LEU A 205 35.63 -11.68 -6.59
N GLY A 206 35.71 -10.99 -7.73
CA GLY A 206 35.97 -9.55 -7.77
C GLY A 206 34.89 -8.73 -7.04
N LEU A 207 33.62 -9.04 -7.28
CA LEU A 207 32.49 -8.42 -6.57
C LEU A 207 32.53 -8.71 -5.07
N GLY A 208 32.87 -9.94 -4.68
CA GLY A 208 33.03 -10.31 -3.27
C GLY A 208 34.13 -9.51 -2.58
N PHE A 209 35.33 -9.43 -3.18
CA PHE A 209 36.43 -8.64 -2.65
C PHE A 209 36.09 -7.14 -2.54
N LEU A 210 35.49 -6.57 -3.57
CA LEU A 210 35.07 -5.17 -3.58
C LEU A 210 34.06 -4.89 -2.47
N LEU A 211 32.99 -5.69 -2.36
CA LEU A 211 31.97 -5.49 -1.34
C LEU A 211 32.48 -5.76 0.07
N GLY A 212 33.40 -6.70 0.27
CA GLY A 212 33.99 -6.96 1.57
C GLY A 212 34.95 -5.84 2.01
N ALA A 213 35.64 -5.20 1.07
CA ALA A 213 36.40 -3.98 1.33
C ALA A 213 35.49 -2.81 1.72
N ILE A 214 34.43 -2.57 0.94
CA ILE A 214 33.44 -1.52 1.24
C ILE A 214 32.78 -1.76 2.61
N TYR A 215 32.45 -3.01 2.93
CA TYR A 215 31.88 -3.39 4.23
C TYR A 215 32.80 -3.08 5.41
N TYR A 216 34.13 -3.19 5.22
CA TYR A 216 35.09 -2.85 6.27
C TYR A 216 35.11 -1.34 6.59
N TYR A 217 35.11 -0.50 5.57
CA TYR A 217 35.20 0.96 5.74
C TYR A 217 33.88 1.64 6.10
N LEU A 218 32.74 1.01 5.81
CA LEU A 218 31.43 1.58 6.09
C LEU A 218 30.83 1.06 7.41
N PRO A 219 30.11 1.91 8.15
CA PRO A 219 29.21 1.42 9.19
C PRO A 219 28.23 0.41 8.62
N GLN A 220 27.94 -0.67 9.37
CA GLN A 220 27.10 -1.77 8.90
C GLN A 220 25.73 -1.31 8.39
N ILE A 221 25.11 -0.34 9.08
CA ILE A 221 23.83 0.24 8.69
C ILE A 221 23.96 0.98 7.35
N THR A 222 25.05 1.73 7.15
CA THR A 222 25.31 2.45 5.89
C THR A 222 25.55 1.48 4.74
N PHE A 223 26.31 0.41 4.97
CA PHE A 223 26.53 -0.64 3.96
C PHE A 223 25.20 -1.28 3.52
N ILE A 224 24.35 -1.67 4.47
CA ILE A 224 23.05 -2.29 4.18
C ILE A 224 22.15 -1.32 3.39
N LYS A 225 22.10 -0.04 3.80
CA LYS A 225 21.31 0.99 3.11
C LYS A 225 21.81 1.21 1.67
N LEU A 226 23.12 1.35 1.48
CA LEU A 226 23.72 1.58 0.17
C LEU A 226 23.51 0.39 -0.77
N PHE A 227 23.73 -0.83 -0.28
CA PHE A 227 23.45 -2.06 -1.03
C PHE A 227 21.97 -2.13 -1.43
N GLY A 228 21.06 -1.85 -0.48
CA GLY A 228 19.63 -1.80 -0.75
C GLY A 228 19.24 -0.78 -1.82
N ILE A 229 19.81 0.42 -1.78
CA ILE A 229 19.57 1.47 -2.78
C ILE A 229 20.09 1.06 -4.15
N ILE A 230 21.31 0.52 -4.25
CA ILE A 230 21.89 0.07 -5.53
C ILE A 230 21.04 -1.06 -6.12
N PHE A 231 20.71 -2.06 -5.30
CA PHE A 231 19.89 -3.19 -5.74
C PHE A 231 18.50 -2.74 -6.19
N LEU A 232 17.85 -1.86 -5.43
CA LEU A 232 16.57 -1.29 -5.80
C LEU A 232 16.65 -0.48 -7.10
N SER A 233 17.69 0.35 -7.24
CA SER A 233 17.92 1.15 -8.43
C SER A 233 18.14 0.28 -9.66
N PHE A 234 18.85 -0.83 -9.53
CA PHE A 234 19.03 -1.80 -10.60
C PHE A 234 17.71 -2.47 -11.01
N ILE A 235 16.87 -2.87 -10.05
CA ILE A 235 15.54 -3.42 -10.35
C ILE A 235 14.67 -2.39 -11.08
N ILE A 236 14.66 -1.13 -10.60
CA ILE A 236 13.90 -0.04 -11.22
C ILE A 236 14.46 0.31 -12.60
N TYR A 237 15.77 0.20 -12.82
CA TYR A 237 16.39 0.35 -14.12
C TYR A 237 15.87 -0.69 -15.13
N LEU A 238 15.80 -1.95 -14.72
CA LEU A 238 15.31 -3.03 -15.59
C LEU A 238 13.79 -2.94 -15.84
N LYS A 239 13.02 -2.56 -14.81
CA LYS A 239 11.56 -2.49 -14.84
C LYS A 239 11.06 -1.22 -14.14
N PRO A 240 11.00 -0.08 -14.83
CA PRO A 240 10.57 1.20 -14.26
C PRO A 240 9.15 1.15 -13.66
N GLU A 241 8.31 0.25 -14.14
CA GLU A 241 6.97 -0.02 -13.61
C GLU A 241 7.00 -0.41 -12.13
N ILE A 242 8.07 -1.09 -11.69
CA ILE A 242 8.27 -1.48 -10.29
C ILE A 242 8.52 -0.24 -9.43
N GLY A 243 9.24 0.77 -9.93
CA GLY A 243 9.47 2.02 -9.23
C GLY A 243 8.16 2.72 -8.88
N LEU A 244 7.26 2.85 -9.86
CA LEU A 244 5.90 3.35 -9.64
C LEU A 244 5.09 2.48 -8.66
N ALA A 245 5.18 1.16 -8.78
CA ALA A 245 4.47 0.25 -7.89
C ALA A 245 4.93 0.38 -6.44
N ILE A 246 6.22 0.63 -6.22
CA ILE A 246 6.80 0.88 -4.90
C ILE A 246 6.35 2.24 -4.38
N VAL A 247 6.35 3.29 -5.21
CA VAL A 247 5.81 4.61 -4.81
C VAL A 247 4.37 4.47 -4.33
N ALA A 248 3.50 3.84 -5.13
CA ALA A 248 2.09 3.62 -4.75
C ALA A 248 1.93 2.80 -3.47
N LEU A 249 2.80 1.80 -3.24
CA LEU A 249 2.75 0.97 -2.03
C LEU A 249 3.24 1.73 -0.80
N ALA A 250 4.36 2.45 -0.92
CA ALA A 250 5.10 2.98 0.20
C ALA A 250 4.63 4.38 0.64
N LEU A 251 3.88 5.09 -0.20
CA LEU A 251 3.48 6.48 0.02
C LEU A 251 2.91 6.78 1.42
N PRO A 252 1.97 6.00 1.99
CA PRO A 252 1.53 6.23 3.36
C PRO A 252 2.42 5.55 4.41
N LEU A 253 3.27 4.57 4.03
CA LEU A 253 4.00 3.70 4.96
C LEU A 253 5.40 4.22 5.33
N ILE A 254 6.04 4.99 4.45
CA ILE A 254 7.40 5.49 4.67
C ILE A 254 7.44 7.02 4.67
N GLU A 255 8.57 7.58 5.10
CA GLU A 255 8.78 9.03 5.05
C GLU A 255 8.91 9.53 3.61
N THR A 256 8.39 10.73 3.35
CA THR A 256 8.33 11.36 2.03
C THR A 256 9.69 11.43 1.33
N ARG A 257 10.79 11.68 2.07
CA ARG A 257 12.15 11.77 1.49
C ARG A 257 12.56 10.51 0.72
N TYR A 258 12.16 9.33 1.21
CA TYR A 258 12.46 8.06 0.55
C TYR A 258 11.60 7.88 -0.68
N THR A 259 10.31 8.24 -0.62
CA THR A 259 9.41 8.21 -1.78
C THR A 259 9.90 9.11 -2.91
N ILE A 260 10.37 10.32 -2.59
CA ILE A 260 10.98 11.23 -3.56
C ILE A 260 12.24 10.62 -4.18
N GLY A 261 13.09 9.99 -3.38
CA GLY A 261 14.27 9.27 -3.87
C GLY A 261 13.90 8.19 -4.90
N ILE A 262 12.82 7.43 -4.63
CA ILE A 262 12.33 6.39 -5.56
C ILE A 262 11.74 7.03 -6.83
N VAL A 263 11.03 8.14 -6.72
CA VAL A 263 10.55 8.92 -7.89
C VAL A 263 11.73 9.38 -8.75
N ALA A 264 12.77 9.94 -8.14
CA ALA A 264 13.96 10.41 -8.84
C ALA A 264 14.70 9.26 -9.55
N ILE A 265 14.91 8.13 -8.86
CA ILE A 265 15.53 6.92 -9.45
C ILE A 265 14.69 6.39 -10.62
N THR A 266 13.36 6.39 -10.48
CA THR A 266 12.44 5.94 -11.54
C THR A 266 12.46 6.89 -12.73
N PHE A 267 12.54 8.20 -12.50
CA PHE A 267 12.67 9.21 -13.55
C PHE A 267 14.00 9.07 -14.30
N VAL A 268 15.13 8.93 -13.59
CA VAL A 268 16.44 8.67 -14.22
C VAL A 268 16.40 7.37 -15.01
N SER A 269 15.80 6.30 -14.46
CA SER A 269 15.60 5.04 -15.17
C SER A 269 14.81 5.20 -16.47
N LEU A 270 13.75 6.03 -16.47
CA LEU A 270 12.99 6.34 -17.67
C LEU A 270 13.87 7.05 -18.72
N LEU A 271 14.66 8.06 -18.31
CA LEU A 271 15.54 8.80 -19.21
C LEU A 271 16.61 7.90 -19.83
N LEU A 272 17.21 7.01 -19.05
CA LEU A 272 18.21 6.06 -19.54
C LEU A 272 17.59 5.01 -20.49
N ASN A 273 16.31 4.67 -20.29
CA ASN A 273 15.56 3.74 -21.13
C ASN A 273 14.64 4.48 -22.13
N TYR A 274 14.96 5.71 -22.53
CA TYR A 274 14.05 6.56 -23.32
C TYR A 274 13.53 5.88 -24.60
N GLU A 275 14.38 5.15 -25.33
CA GLU A 275 13.97 4.45 -26.55
C GLU A 275 12.86 3.41 -26.31
N ARG A 276 12.83 2.77 -25.13
CA ARG A 276 11.77 1.80 -24.76
C ARG A 276 10.42 2.48 -24.55
N PHE A 277 10.42 3.75 -24.16
CA PHE A 277 9.22 4.52 -23.84
C PHE A 277 8.98 5.68 -24.80
N ARG A 278 9.62 5.64 -25.97
CA ARG A 278 9.47 6.62 -27.03
C ARG A 278 8.01 6.63 -27.49
N GLY A 279 7.40 7.80 -27.46
CA GLY A 279 6.00 8.00 -27.82
C GLY A 279 5.63 9.48 -27.84
N GLY A 280 4.37 9.77 -28.17
CA GLY A 280 3.84 11.14 -28.17
C GLY A 280 3.93 11.80 -26.79
N PHE A 281 4.01 13.13 -26.79
CA PHE A 281 4.04 13.92 -25.55
C PHE A 281 2.81 13.61 -24.68
N PRO A 282 3.00 13.38 -23.37
CA PRO A 282 1.89 13.15 -22.48
C PRO A 282 0.83 14.22 -22.60
N VAL A 283 -0.40 13.75 -22.61
CA VAL A 283 -1.57 14.60 -22.48
C VAL A 283 -1.39 15.47 -21.22
N SER A 284 -1.56 16.78 -21.38
CA SER A 284 -1.52 17.73 -20.25
C SER A 284 -0.13 17.94 -19.64
N ILE A 285 0.94 17.57 -20.36
CA ILE A 285 2.31 17.95 -19.97
C ILE A 285 2.50 19.47 -19.94
N VAL A 286 1.87 20.20 -20.86
CA VAL A 286 1.98 21.66 -20.96
C VAL A 286 1.48 22.33 -19.67
N PRO A 287 0.21 22.16 -19.23
CA PRO A 287 -0.23 22.76 -17.97
C PRO A 287 0.57 22.26 -16.75
N ALA A 288 1.00 21.00 -16.72
CA ALA A 288 1.86 20.48 -15.65
C ALA A 288 3.23 21.20 -15.60
N PHE A 289 3.81 21.49 -16.76
CA PHE A 289 5.07 22.21 -16.87
C PHE A 289 4.90 23.69 -16.49
N PHE A 290 3.81 24.33 -16.92
CA PHE A 290 3.49 25.70 -16.48
C PHE A 290 3.27 25.77 -14.97
N PHE A 291 2.68 24.75 -14.35
CA PHE A 291 2.51 24.70 -12.89
C PHE A 291 3.87 24.65 -12.17
N LEU A 292 4.81 23.88 -12.74
CA LEU A 292 6.18 23.87 -12.25
C LEU A 292 6.84 25.25 -12.42
N ILE A 293 6.68 25.91 -13.56
CA ILE A 293 7.20 27.27 -13.79
C ILE A 293 6.63 28.25 -12.76
N THR A 294 5.32 28.24 -12.50
CA THR A 294 4.71 29.12 -11.48
C THR A 294 5.28 28.85 -10.09
N ALA A 295 5.59 27.58 -9.77
CA ALA A 295 6.28 27.25 -8.52
C ALA A 295 7.70 27.82 -8.46
N PHE A 296 8.48 27.73 -9.56
CA PHE A 296 9.82 28.35 -9.64
C PHE A 296 9.76 29.87 -9.45
N VAL A 297 8.83 30.55 -10.15
CA VAL A 297 8.62 31.99 -10.04
C VAL A 297 8.24 32.36 -8.60
N ALA A 298 7.27 31.66 -8.01
CA ALA A 298 6.84 31.88 -6.63
C ALA A 298 8.00 31.70 -5.62
N ALA A 299 8.85 30.70 -5.82
CA ALA A 299 10.02 30.48 -4.96
C ALA A 299 11.07 31.59 -5.09
N ALA A 300 11.34 32.05 -6.32
CA ALA A 300 12.34 33.08 -6.60
C ALA A 300 11.94 34.45 -6.03
N PHE A 301 10.66 34.82 -6.18
CA PHE A 301 10.09 36.08 -5.71
C PHE A 301 9.48 36.01 -4.29
N SER A 302 9.63 34.89 -3.60
CA SER A 302 9.15 34.68 -2.23
C SER A 302 9.76 35.69 -1.25
N LEU A 303 8.92 36.17 -0.31
CA LEU A 303 9.34 36.98 0.83
C LEU A 303 10.25 36.21 1.79
N MET A 304 10.19 34.88 1.75
CA MET A 304 11.06 33.96 2.48
C MET A 304 11.76 33.01 1.51
N ARG A 305 12.54 33.58 0.59
CA ARG A 305 13.21 32.88 -0.52
C ARG A 305 13.92 31.59 -0.11
N SER A 306 14.70 31.59 0.98
CA SER A 306 15.40 30.39 1.45
C SER A 306 14.44 29.22 1.71
N ASP A 307 13.31 29.48 2.38
CA ASP A 307 12.37 28.42 2.76
C ASP A 307 11.55 27.94 1.57
N SER A 308 11.15 28.85 0.68
CA SER A 308 10.46 28.48 -0.56
C SER A 308 11.36 27.70 -1.53
N LEU A 309 12.65 28.03 -1.61
CA LEU A 309 13.62 27.26 -2.41
C LEU A 309 13.82 25.83 -1.85
N LYS A 310 13.76 25.65 -0.53
CA LYS A 310 13.80 24.30 0.08
C LYS A 310 12.55 23.46 -0.24
N ALA A 311 11.42 24.10 -0.55
CA ALA A 311 10.20 23.41 -0.95
C ALA A 311 10.18 22.99 -2.43
N LEU A 312 10.96 23.67 -3.28
CA LEU A 312 10.99 23.46 -4.73
C LEU A 312 11.30 22.02 -5.19
N PRO A 313 12.20 21.24 -4.54
CA PRO A 313 12.40 19.84 -4.86
C PRO A 313 11.14 18.98 -4.82
N LEU A 314 10.15 19.33 -3.97
CA LEU A 314 8.86 18.65 -3.94
C LEU A 314 8.07 18.89 -5.22
N TYR A 315 8.01 20.12 -5.70
CA TYR A 315 7.33 20.49 -6.94
C TYR A 315 7.96 19.83 -8.17
N ILE A 316 9.30 19.72 -8.17
CA ILE A 316 10.03 18.95 -9.19
C ILE A 316 9.63 17.47 -9.11
N ALA A 317 9.58 16.88 -7.90
CA ALA A 317 9.16 15.49 -7.72
C ALA A 317 7.71 15.24 -8.14
N TYR A 318 6.80 16.19 -7.91
CA TYR A 318 5.41 16.12 -8.36
C TYR A 318 5.31 16.06 -9.88
N PHE A 319 6.03 16.94 -10.58
CA PHE A 319 6.12 16.92 -12.04
C PHE A 319 6.76 15.62 -12.56
N MET A 320 7.88 15.20 -11.96
CA MET A 320 8.55 13.95 -12.31
C MET A 320 7.59 12.76 -12.18
N LEU A 321 6.88 12.65 -11.06
CA LEU A 321 5.93 11.55 -10.80
C LEU A 321 4.80 11.53 -11.82
N PHE A 322 4.24 12.69 -12.16
CA PHE A 322 3.26 12.80 -13.23
C PHE A 322 3.83 12.33 -14.57
N TYR A 323 5.00 12.82 -14.95
CA TYR A 323 5.63 12.50 -16.22
C TYR A 323 5.91 11.00 -16.33
N ILE A 324 6.61 10.40 -15.35
CA ILE A 324 6.87 8.95 -15.36
C ILE A 324 5.57 8.14 -15.40
N THR A 325 4.53 8.54 -14.66
CA THR A 325 3.27 7.81 -14.64
C THR A 325 2.57 7.89 -16.00
N SER A 326 2.55 9.07 -16.63
CA SER A 326 1.92 9.29 -17.93
C SER A 326 2.60 8.54 -19.07
N VAL A 327 3.91 8.32 -18.98
CA VAL A 327 4.73 7.70 -20.02
C VAL A 327 4.81 6.18 -19.85
N ILE A 328 4.99 5.68 -18.62
CA ILE A 328 5.19 4.23 -18.35
C ILE A 328 3.89 3.44 -18.49
N LEU A 329 2.74 4.04 -18.18
CA LEU A 329 1.45 3.33 -18.14
C LEU A 329 0.83 3.20 -19.54
N ARG A 330 1.38 2.31 -20.36
CA ARG A 330 0.81 2.00 -21.69
C ARG A 330 -0.08 0.76 -21.68
N GLU A 331 0.22 -0.19 -20.80
CA GLU A 331 -0.49 -1.47 -20.75
C GLU A 331 -1.44 -1.58 -19.56
N LYS A 332 -2.57 -2.27 -19.77
CA LYS A 332 -3.50 -2.68 -18.71
C LYS A 332 -2.82 -3.46 -17.58
N LYS A 333 -1.74 -4.18 -17.88
CA LYS A 333 -0.96 -4.95 -16.89
C LYS A 333 -0.29 -4.01 -15.87
N THR A 334 0.32 -2.93 -16.34
CA THR A 334 0.97 -1.91 -15.51
C THR A 334 -0.04 -1.20 -14.62
N PHE A 335 -1.18 -0.75 -15.16
CA PHE A 335 -2.25 -0.17 -14.34
C PHE A 335 -2.71 -1.08 -13.21
N LYS A 336 -2.91 -2.38 -13.49
CA LYS A 336 -3.29 -3.37 -12.46
C LYS A 336 -2.22 -3.50 -11.39
N LEU A 337 -0.94 -3.51 -11.75
CA LEU A 337 0.17 -3.55 -10.79
C LEU A 337 0.06 -2.37 -9.82
N ILE A 338 -0.09 -1.15 -10.35
CA ILE A 338 -0.16 0.05 -9.54
C ILE A 338 -1.42 0.09 -8.66
N PHE A 339 -2.59 -0.24 -9.20
CA PHE A 339 -3.81 -0.33 -8.40
C PHE A 339 -3.72 -1.40 -7.32
N SER A 340 -3.10 -2.55 -7.60
CA SER A 340 -2.84 -3.56 -6.58
C SER A 340 -1.93 -3.03 -5.46
N SER A 341 -0.89 -2.26 -5.80
CA SER A 341 -0.05 -1.59 -4.79
C SER A 341 -0.84 -0.62 -3.92
N PHE A 342 -1.70 0.22 -4.51
CA PHE A 342 -2.57 1.12 -3.74
C PHE A 342 -3.55 0.35 -2.85
N ILE A 343 -4.18 -0.71 -3.36
CA ILE A 343 -5.12 -1.54 -2.58
C ILE A 343 -4.41 -2.18 -1.39
N ILE A 344 -3.23 -2.77 -1.60
CA ILE A 344 -2.46 -3.40 -0.53
C ILE A 344 -2.06 -2.35 0.51
N SER A 345 -1.54 -1.20 0.05
CA SER A 345 -1.14 -0.11 0.93
C SER A 345 -2.31 0.42 1.76
N ALA A 346 -3.42 0.77 1.11
CA ALA A 346 -4.62 1.24 1.77
C ALA A 346 -5.22 0.22 2.73
N LEU A 347 -5.15 -1.07 2.41
CA LEU A 347 -5.64 -2.13 3.29
C LEU A 347 -4.78 -2.20 4.57
N VAL A 348 -3.46 -2.21 4.42
CA VAL A 348 -2.53 -2.21 5.56
C VAL A 348 -2.75 -1.00 6.45
N VAL A 349 -2.82 0.20 5.86
CA VAL A 349 -3.05 1.46 6.59
C VAL A 349 -4.42 1.46 7.25
N SER A 350 -5.46 0.95 6.58
CA SER A 350 -6.82 0.91 7.12
C SER A 350 -6.94 -0.06 8.29
N LEU A 351 -6.34 -1.25 8.18
CA LEU A 351 -6.31 -2.22 9.28
C LEU A 351 -5.52 -1.69 10.47
N TYR A 352 -4.39 -1.02 10.22
CA TYR A 352 -3.63 -0.34 11.28
C TYR A 352 -4.43 0.79 11.93
N GLY A 353 -5.17 1.58 11.14
CA GLY A 353 -6.04 2.64 11.65
C GLY A 353 -7.21 2.12 12.47
N ILE A 354 -7.86 1.04 12.04
CA ILE A 354 -8.91 0.36 12.82
C ILE A 354 -8.32 -0.18 14.12
N TYR A 355 -7.13 -0.80 14.06
CA TYR A 355 -6.42 -1.25 15.26
C TYR A 355 -6.13 -0.10 16.22
N GLN A 356 -5.67 1.03 15.68
CA GLN A 356 -5.38 2.25 16.42
C GLN A 356 -6.62 2.76 17.16
N TYR A 357 -7.78 2.75 16.51
CA TYR A 357 -9.04 3.22 17.11
C TYR A 357 -9.52 2.34 18.26
N PHE A 358 -9.65 1.03 18.01
CA PHE A 358 -10.32 0.14 18.95
C PHE A 358 -9.40 -0.38 20.06
N PHE A 359 -8.11 -0.58 19.77
CA PHE A 359 -7.19 -1.27 20.69
C PHE A 359 -6.14 -0.33 21.27
N ALA A 360 -5.49 0.49 20.43
CA ALA A 360 -4.41 1.36 20.91
C ALA A 360 -4.93 2.62 21.62
N LYS A 361 -6.11 3.13 21.20
CA LYS A 361 -6.75 4.35 21.74
C LYS A 361 -5.79 5.54 21.85
N VAL A 362 -4.90 5.68 20.88
CA VAL A 362 -3.90 6.76 20.86
C VAL A 362 -4.63 8.10 20.73
N SER A 363 -4.39 9.00 21.67
CA SER A 363 -4.96 10.34 21.61
C SER A 363 -4.47 11.07 20.36
N THR A 364 -5.40 11.68 19.65
CA THR A 364 -5.03 12.58 18.55
C THR A 364 -4.38 13.83 19.15
N ALA A 365 -3.30 14.32 18.54
CA ALA A 365 -2.62 15.50 19.06
C ALA A 365 -3.60 16.66 19.21
N MET A 366 -3.51 17.39 20.34
CA MET A 366 -4.42 18.50 20.68
C MET A 366 -4.47 19.58 19.59
N ALA A 367 -3.43 19.70 18.75
CA ALA A 367 -3.40 20.61 17.60
C ALA A 367 -4.43 20.29 16.49
N TRP A 368 -5.05 19.11 16.49
CA TRP A 368 -5.93 18.65 15.41
C TRP A 368 -7.37 18.35 15.86
N VAL A 369 -7.66 18.51 17.15
CA VAL A 369 -8.98 18.23 17.76
C VAL A 369 -9.27 19.27 18.83
N ASP A 370 -10.44 19.90 18.75
CA ASP A 370 -10.99 20.68 19.84
C ASP A 370 -11.60 19.72 20.88
N ILE A 371 -10.79 19.36 21.89
CA ILE A 371 -11.17 18.41 22.94
C ILE A 371 -12.18 19.03 23.92
N GLU A 372 -12.21 20.36 24.04
CA GLU A 372 -13.15 21.08 24.91
C GLU A 372 -14.56 21.04 24.32
N GLN A 373 -14.69 21.25 23.00
CA GLN A 373 -15.98 21.19 22.32
C GLN A 373 -16.44 19.75 22.03
N PHE A 374 -15.52 18.81 21.76
CA PHE A 374 -15.87 17.42 21.47
C PHE A 374 -14.99 16.44 22.27
N PRO A 375 -15.29 16.21 23.56
CA PRO A 375 -14.51 15.32 24.43
C PRO A 375 -14.43 13.88 23.91
N GLU A 376 -15.43 13.45 23.14
CA GLU A 376 -15.53 12.12 22.53
C GLU A 376 -14.62 11.93 21.30
N LEU A 377 -14.08 13.02 20.73
CA LEU A 377 -13.14 13.00 19.60
C LEU A 377 -11.67 12.92 20.02
N LYS A 378 -11.38 12.66 21.31
CA LYS A 378 -10.00 12.43 21.80
C LYS A 378 -9.23 11.39 20.97
N THR A 379 -9.92 10.46 20.32
CA THR A 379 -9.34 9.45 19.44
C THR A 379 -9.92 9.51 18.02
N ARG A 380 -9.27 10.23 17.10
CA ARG A 380 -9.49 10.14 15.65
C ARG A 380 -8.40 9.29 14.99
N VAL A 381 -8.77 8.54 13.95
CA VAL A 381 -7.81 7.67 13.25
C VAL A 381 -6.94 8.49 12.30
N TYR A 382 -5.62 8.39 12.46
CA TYR A 382 -4.63 8.99 11.57
C TYR A 382 -3.63 7.97 11.00
N ALA A 383 -3.64 6.73 11.51
CA ALA A 383 -2.77 5.64 11.10
C ALA A 383 -1.30 6.09 11.01
N THR A 384 -0.67 5.95 9.83
CA THR A 384 0.73 6.34 9.57
C THR A 384 0.87 7.75 8.99
N LEU A 385 -0.23 8.51 8.85
CA LEU A 385 -0.28 9.80 8.16
C LEU A 385 -0.36 11.00 9.11
N GLU A 386 -0.25 10.77 10.42
CA GLU A 386 -0.15 11.76 11.52
C GLU A 386 -1.36 12.71 11.68
N ASN A 387 -2.18 12.88 10.65
CA ASN A 387 -3.37 13.70 10.64
C ASN A 387 -4.58 12.93 10.05
N PRO A 388 -5.74 12.93 10.73
CA PRO A 388 -6.93 12.22 10.27
C PRO A 388 -7.50 12.73 8.94
N ASN A 389 -7.38 14.03 8.63
CA ASN A 389 -7.84 14.61 7.37
C ASN A 389 -6.94 14.15 6.20
N VAL A 390 -5.63 14.00 6.44
CA VAL A 390 -4.69 13.44 5.46
C VAL A 390 -4.99 11.97 5.20
N LEU A 391 -5.26 11.18 6.23
CA LEU A 391 -5.69 9.78 6.05
C LEU A 391 -7.02 9.67 5.30
N ALA A 392 -8.00 10.49 5.68
CA ALA A 392 -9.30 10.53 5.01
C ALA A 392 -9.13 10.85 3.53
N GLU A 393 -8.27 11.81 3.20
CA GLU A 393 -8.00 12.17 1.81
C GLU A 393 -7.30 11.06 1.03
N TYR A 394 -6.29 10.42 1.62
CA TYR A 394 -5.62 9.27 1.01
C TYR A 394 -6.62 8.17 0.65
N LEU A 395 -7.53 7.82 1.56
CA LEU A 395 -8.58 6.83 1.31
C LEU A 395 -9.64 7.35 0.33
N GLY A 396 -9.98 8.64 0.39
CA GLY A 396 -10.93 9.31 -0.51
C GLY A 396 -10.50 9.30 -1.98
N LEU A 397 -9.19 9.35 -2.25
CA LEU A 397 -8.63 9.18 -3.59
C LEU A 397 -8.63 7.72 -4.06
N ILE A 398 -8.62 6.74 -3.15
CA ILE A 398 -8.55 5.30 -3.48
C ILE A 398 -9.94 4.69 -3.66
N ILE A 399 -10.88 4.99 -2.77
CA ILE A 399 -12.21 4.34 -2.72
C ILE A 399 -12.97 4.43 -4.06
N PRO A 400 -13.11 5.59 -4.72
CA PRO A 400 -13.81 5.69 -6.00
C PRO A 400 -13.14 4.86 -7.11
N VAL A 401 -11.81 4.75 -7.08
CA VAL A 401 -11.04 3.91 -8.01
C VAL A 401 -11.27 2.42 -7.76
N LEU A 402 -11.38 1.99 -6.50
CA LEU A 402 -11.73 0.59 -6.16
C LEU A 402 -13.15 0.25 -6.62
N ILE A 403 -14.11 1.15 -6.42
CA ILE A 403 -15.48 0.98 -6.90
C ILE A 403 -15.47 0.86 -8.43
N ALA A 404 -14.76 1.73 -9.13
CA ALA A 404 -14.55 1.60 -10.57
C ALA A 404 -13.96 0.24 -10.97
N LEU A 405 -12.96 -0.27 -10.23
CA LEU A 405 -12.36 -1.59 -10.48
C LEU A 405 -13.35 -2.75 -10.30
N ILE A 406 -14.27 -2.66 -9.33
CA ILE A 406 -15.35 -3.65 -9.12
C ILE A 406 -16.24 -3.72 -10.37
N PHE A 407 -16.67 -2.57 -10.91
CA PHE A 407 -17.53 -2.51 -12.10
C PHE A 407 -16.79 -2.81 -13.42
N ALA A 408 -15.50 -2.47 -13.48
CA ALA A 408 -14.63 -2.76 -14.63
C ALA A 408 -14.28 -4.25 -14.73
N THR A 409 -14.30 -4.98 -13.63
CA THR A 409 -13.94 -6.40 -13.56
C THR A 409 -15.12 -7.28 -13.91
N LYS A 410 -14.96 -8.26 -14.82
CA LYS A 410 -16.03 -9.21 -15.16
C LYS A 410 -16.07 -10.45 -14.26
N LYS A 411 -14.92 -10.85 -13.67
CA LYS A 411 -14.81 -12.09 -12.88
C LYS A 411 -15.40 -11.91 -11.47
N PRO A 412 -16.44 -12.69 -11.08
CA PRO A 412 -17.18 -12.47 -9.84
C PRO A 412 -16.31 -12.60 -8.59
N CYS A 413 -15.38 -13.56 -8.57
CA CYS A 413 -14.46 -13.70 -7.46
C CYS A 413 -13.55 -12.45 -7.28
N LYS A 414 -12.99 -11.92 -8.38
CA LYS A 414 -12.13 -10.72 -8.26
C LYS A 414 -12.93 -9.53 -7.77
N LYS A 415 -14.21 -9.42 -8.16
CA LYS A 415 -15.13 -8.43 -7.56
C LYS A 415 -15.26 -8.66 -6.06
N ALA A 416 -15.57 -9.88 -5.62
CA ALA A 416 -15.71 -10.20 -4.21
C ALA A 416 -14.46 -9.86 -3.39
N ILE A 417 -13.26 -10.17 -3.90
CA ILE A 417 -11.99 -9.81 -3.23
C ILE A 417 -11.86 -8.30 -3.07
N ILE A 418 -12.06 -7.53 -4.15
CA ILE A 418 -11.94 -6.06 -4.10
C ILE A 418 -13.01 -5.48 -3.17
N SER A 419 -14.24 -5.99 -3.21
CA SER A 419 -15.33 -5.59 -2.31
C SER A 419 -15.02 -5.87 -0.84
N ILE A 420 -14.39 -7.01 -0.53
CA ILE A 420 -13.97 -7.33 0.85
C ILE A 420 -12.86 -6.38 1.30
N CYS A 421 -11.91 -6.04 0.43
CA CYS A 421 -10.88 -5.05 0.75
C CYS A 421 -11.45 -3.63 0.96
N LEU A 422 -12.57 -3.30 0.31
CA LEU A 422 -13.21 -1.99 0.42
C LEU A 422 -13.85 -1.77 1.81
N ILE A 423 -14.35 -2.81 2.47
CA ILE A 423 -15.01 -2.72 3.78
C ILE A 423 -14.12 -2.07 4.86
N PRO A 424 -12.91 -2.57 5.17
CA PRO A 424 -12.05 -1.95 6.17
C PRO A 424 -11.59 -0.54 5.75
N MET A 425 -11.49 -0.26 4.46
CA MET A 425 -11.13 1.09 3.98
C MET A 425 -12.26 2.10 4.25
N LEU A 426 -13.51 1.73 3.97
CA LEU A 426 -14.68 2.57 4.28
C LEU A 426 -14.82 2.77 5.80
N LEU A 427 -14.66 1.70 6.59
CA LEU A 427 -14.72 1.80 8.04
C LEU A 427 -13.62 2.73 8.58
N CYS A 428 -12.36 2.52 8.17
CA CYS A 428 -11.25 3.38 8.58
C CYS A 428 -11.48 4.84 8.16
N PHE A 429 -11.98 5.07 6.94
CA PHE A 429 -12.33 6.40 6.44
C PHE A 429 -13.39 7.08 7.31
N LEU A 430 -14.45 6.38 7.72
CA LEU A 430 -15.47 6.93 8.62
C LEU A 430 -14.89 7.27 9.99
N LEU A 431 -14.01 6.42 10.53
CA LEU A 431 -13.35 6.64 11.83
C LEU A 431 -12.31 7.79 11.83
N THR A 432 -12.08 8.44 10.68
CA THR A 432 -11.31 9.70 10.63
C THR A 432 -12.11 10.90 11.14
N PHE A 433 -13.44 10.82 11.14
CA PHE A 433 -14.36 11.92 11.48
C PHE A 433 -14.08 13.23 10.71
N SER A 434 -13.52 13.15 9.50
CA SER A 434 -13.26 14.30 8.64
C SER A 434 -14.49 14.65 7.80
N ARG A 435 -15.23 15.68 8.23
CA ARG A 435 -16.46 16.16 7.58
C ARG A 435 -16.23 16.57 6.12
N GLY A 436 -15.18 17.33 5.86
CA GLY A 436 -14.81 17.75 4.50
C GLY A 436 -14.50 16.56 3.60
N ALA A 437 -13.80 15.55 4.12
CA ALA A 437 -13.52 14.34 3.37
C ALA A 437 -14.80 13.53 3.11
N TRP A 438 -15.73 13.43 4.07
CA TRP A 438 -17.01 12.76 3.88
C TRP A 438 -17.83 13.41 2.75
N LEU A 439 -17.89 14.75 2.70
CA LEU A 439 -18.51 15.47 1.59
C LEU A 439 -17.78 15.21 0.27
N GLY A 440 -16.44 15.25 0.27
CA GLY A 440 -15.61 14.92 -0.88
C GLY A 440 -15.89 13.53 -1.44
N LEU A 441 -15.92 12.51 -0.58
CA LEU A 441 -16.22 11.14 -0.98
C LEU A 441 -17.67 11.00 -1.45
N ALA A 442 -18.64 11.57 -0.75
CA ALA A 442 -20.04 11.55 -1.17
C ALA A 442 -20.21 12.13 -2.57
N PHE A 443 -19.59 13.27 -2.85
CA PHE A 443 -19.57 13.88 -4.18
C PHE A 443 -18.90 12.98 -5.22
N ALA A 444 -17.74 12.38 -4.91
CA ALA A 444 -17.08 11.43 -5.80
C ALA A 444 -17.99 10.24 -6.15
N LEU A 445 -18.70 9.67 -5.16
CA LEU A 445 -19.61 8.55 -5.36
C LEU A 445 -20.84 8.93 -6.18
N VAL A 446 -21.45 10.09 -5.89
CA VAL A 446 -22.57 10.64 -6.67
C VAL A 446 -22.14 10.89 -8.11
N LEU A 447 -20.98 11.48 -8.32
CA LEU A 447 -20.44 11.75 -9.66
C LEU A 447 -20.18 10.46 -10.43
N PHE A 448 -19.54 9.46 -9.79
CA PHE A 448 -19.34 8.15 -10.40
C PHE A 448 -20.66 7.48 -10.77
N ALA A 449 -21.63 7.48 -9.86
CA ALA A 449 -22.96 6.91 -10.07
C ALA A 449 -23.71 7.63 -11.22
N ALA A 450 -23.71 8.96 -11.23
CA ALA A 450 -24.37 9.75 -12.27
C ALA A 450 -23.79 9.47 -13.66
N LEU A 451 -22.46 9.31 -13.77
CA LEU A 451 -21.75 9.11 -15.04
C LEU A 451 -21.81 7.68 -15.57
N LYS A 452 -21.88 6.65 -14.70
CA LYS A 452 -21.80 5.25 -15.15
C LYS A 452 -22.90 4.33 -14.64
N GLU A 453 -23.41 4.54 -13.43
CA GLU A 453 -24.29 3.59 -12.75
C GLU A 453 -25.40 4.33 -11.98
N LYS A 454 -26.34 4.95 -12.70
CA LYS A 454 -27.39 5.82 -12.10
C LYS A 454 -28.21 5.12 -11.01
N ARG A 455 -28.33 3.79 -11.07
CA ARG A 455 -28.99 2.98 -10.04
C ARG A 455 -28.33 3.11 -8.66
N LEU A 456 -27.03 3.38 -8.61
CA LEU A 456 -26.32 3.61 -7.36
C LEU A 456 -26.79 4.90 -6.67
N LEU A 457 -27.35 5.88 -7.39
CA LEU A 457 -27.89 7.10 -6.77
C LEU A 457 -29.03 6.76 -5.81
N ILE A 458 -29.91 5.84 -6.21
CA ILE A 458 -31.01 5.36 -5.35
C ILE A 458 -30.43 4.70 -4.09
N ILE A 459 -29.41 3.85 -4.25
CA ILE A 459 -28.74 3.19 -3.12
C ILE A 459 -28.10 4.23 -2.19
N LEU A 460 -27.41 5.24 -2.74
CA LEU A 460 -26.80 6.31 -1.95
C LEU A 460 -27.85 7.13 -1.18
N ILE A 461 -29.00 7.43 -1.79
CA ILE A 461 -30.11 8.12 -1.13
C ILE A 461 -30.69 7.26 0.00
N ILE A 462 -30.94 5.98 -0.26
CA ILE A 462 -31.43 5.05 0.76
C ILE A 462 -30.45 4.94 1.92
N VAL A 463 -29.15 4.77 1.63
CA VAL A 463 -28.11 4.71 2.66
C VAL A 463 -28.05 6.02 3.45
N ALA A 464 -28.15 7.18 2.80
CA ALA A 464 -28.16 8.47 3.48
C ALA A 464 -29.34 8.60 4.46
N ILE A 465 -30.56 8.23 4.02
CA ILE A 465 -31.78 8.28 4.84
C ILE A 465 -31.71 7.30 6.02
N ILE A 466 -31.17 6.10 5.80
CA ILE A 466 -31.12 5.02 6.79
C ILE A 466 -29.93 5.17 7.75
N SER A 467 -28.83 5.80 7.31
CA SER A 467 -27.59 5.88 8.08
C SER A 467 -27.73 6.40 9.52
N PRO A 468 -28.57 7.41 9.83
CA PRO A 468 -28.72 7.89 11.21
C PRO A 468 -29.21 6.81 12.20
N LEU A 469 -29.88 5.75 11.71
CA LEU A 469 -30.40 4.67 12.57
C LEU A 469 -29.30 3.72 13.09
N PHE A 470 -28.12 3.73 12.46
CA PHE A 470 -27.03 2.78 12.76
C PHE A 470 -25.69 3.46 13.05
N LEU A 471 -25.59 4.78 12.84
CA LEU A 471 -24.40 5.55 13.15
C LEU A 471 -24.33 5.87 14.65
N PRO A 472 -23.14 5.81 15.28
CA PRO A 472 -22.95 6.33 16.63
C PRO A 472 -23.35 7.79 16.73
N GLU A 473 -23.84 8.23 17.90
CA GLU A 473 -24.31 9.60 18.17
C GLU A 473 -23.27 10.66 17.77
N VAL A 474 -22.00 10.45 18.13
CA VAL A 474 -20.87 11.31 17.72
C VAL A 474 -20.78 11.51 16.20
N MET A 475 -21.09 10.49 15.39
CA MET A 475 -21.10 10.64 13.93
C MET A 475 -22.30 11.48 13.45
N VAL A 476 -23.46 11.33 14.09
CA VAL A 476 -24.67 12.12 13.78
C VAL A 476 -24.45 13.59 14.11
N ASP A 477 -23.91 13.90 15.29
CA ASP A 477 -23.57 15.28 15.69
C ASP A 477 -22.56 15.90 14.72
N ARG A 478 -21.59 15.10 14.26
CA ARG A 478 -20.62 15.55 13.26
C ARG A 478 -21.23 15.82 11.90
N ILE A 479 -22.29 15.11 11.51
CA ILE A 479 -23.05 15.42 10.29
C ILE A 479 -23.85 16.72 10.47
N GLN A 480 -24.53 16.90 11.61
CA GLN A 480 -25.32 18.10 11.89
C GLN A 480 -24.46 19.38 11.95
N SER A 481 -23.25 19.28 12.50
CA SER A 481 -22.31 20.41 12.60
C SER A 481 -21.72 20.87 11.26
N ILE A 482 -21.92 20.15 10.15
CA ILE A 482 -21.36 20.52 8.82
C ILE A 482 -21.79 21.94 8.40
N GLY A 483 -23.03 22.32 8.67
CA GLY A 483 -23.59 23.62 8.30
C GLY A 483 -23.73 24.61 9.46
N SER A 484 -23.31 24.25 10.67
CA SER A 484 -23.49 25.11 11.85
C SER A 484 -22.41 26.19 11.92
N LEU A 485 -22.84 27.45 12.09
CA LEU A 485 -21.97 28.59 12.39
C LEU A 485 -21.61 28.68 13.89
N GLU A 486 -22.28 27.91 14.74
CA GLU A 486 -21.99 27.81 16.18
C GLU A 486 -20.79 26.88 16.46
N ASP A 487 -20.35 26.11 15.46
CA ASP A 487 -19.15 25.27 15.57
C ASP A 487 -17.88 26.14 15.56
N SER A 488 -17.05 26.02 16.60
CA SER A 488 -15.81 26.79 16.77
C SER A 488 -14.87 26.59 15.57
N SER A 489 -14.87 25.38 14.98
CA SER A 489 -14.02 25.00 13.86
C SER A 489 -14.41 25.67 12.55
N ASN A 490 -15.71 25.89 12.31
CA ASN A 490 -16.19 26.55 11.09
C ASN A 490 -15.93 28.06 11.15
N THR A 491 -16.24 28.68 12.30
CA THR A 491 -15.97 30.10 12.54
C THR A 491 -14.47 30.41 12.47
N PHE A 492 -13.63 29.53 13.02
CA PHE A 492 -12.17 29.60 12.90
C PHE A 492 -11.68 29.60 11.44
N ARG A 493 -12.29 28.79 10.56
CA ARG A 493 -11.90 28.76 9.14
C ARG A 493 -12.33 30.02 8.39
N ILE A 494 -13.51 30.53 8.67
CA ILE A 494 -14.04 31.75 8.02
C ILE A 494 -13.12 32.94 8.30
N THR A 495 -12.66 33.12 9.54
CA THR A 495 -11.73 34.22 9.87
C THR A 495 -10.40 34.09 9.12
N ILE A 496 -9.85 32.87 9.03
CA ILE A 496 -8.63 32.59 8.26
C ILE A 496 -8.84 32.88 6.77
N TRP A 497 -9.99 32.53 6.20
CA TRP A 497 -10.29 32.78 4.79
C TRP A 497 -10.38 34.25 4.47
N ILE A 498 -11.05 35.04 5.31
CA ILE A 498 -11.14 36.50 5.14
C ILE A 498 -9.74 37.13 5.20
N ALA A 499 -8.92 36.74 6.17
CA ALA A 499 -7.54 37.19 6.28
C ALA A 499 -6.70 36.79 5.05
N THR A 500 -6.84 35.55 4.59
CA THR A 500 -6.13 35.04 3.40
C THR A 500 -6.55 35.79 2.13
N ILE A 501 -7.84 36.11 1.96
CA ILE A 501 -8.32 36.91 0.83
C ILE A 501 -7.71 38.31 0.86
N ARG A 502 -7.58 38.93 2.04
CA ARG A 502 -6.88 40.23 2.19
C ARG A 502 -5.42 40.11 1.76
N MET A 503 -4.71 39.06 2.22
CA MET A 503 -3.34 38.79 1.77
C MET A 503 -3.25 38.59 0.25
N ILE A 504 -4.19 37.86 -0.36
CA ILE A 504 -4.19 37.67 -1.82
C ILE A 504 -4.35 39.01 -2.54
N LYS A 505 -5.12 39.97 -2.02
CA LYS A 505 -5.22 41.30 -2.64
C LYS A 505 -3.87 42.02 -2.67
N ASP A 506 -3.07 41.88 -1.62
CA ASP A 506 -1.78 42.55 -1.50
C ASP A 506 -0.65 41.80 -2.24
N TYR A 507 -0.76 40.48 -2.39
CA TYR A 507 0.24 39.60 -3.02
C TYR A 507 -0.28 38.84 -4.24
N TRP A 508 -1.21 39.43 -5.00
CA TRP A 508 -1.98 38.72 -6.04
C TRP A 508 -1.15 38.16 -7.20
N LEU A 509 -0.01 38.77 -7.53
CA LEU A 509 0.76 38.46 -8.73
C LEU A 509 1.62 37.19 -8.57
N THR A 510 2.58 37.20 -7.65
CA THR A 510 3.53 36.09 -7.41
C THR A 510 3.23 35.29 -6.14
N GLY A 511 2.29 35.76 -5.33
CA GLY A 511 2.06 35.20 -4.00
C GLY A 511 3.14 35.59 -2.99
N VAL A 512 3.06 34.99 -1.80
CA VAL A 512 4.02 35.17 -0.69
C VAL A 512 5.18 34.18 -0.75
N GLY A 513 5.08 33.15 -1.59
CA GLY A 513 6.06 32.08 -1.76
C GLY A 513 5.58 30.70 -1.29
N LEU A 514 6.29 29.67 -1.74
CA LEU A 514 5.96 28.27 -1.48
C LEU A 514 6.17 27.85 -0.03
N GLY A 515 5.27 26.98 0.47
CA GLY A 515 5.38 26.31 1.77
C GLY A 515 4.65 27.02 2.91
N LEU A 516 4.68 26.42 4.10
CA LEU A 516 3.94 26.90 5.28
C LEU A 516 4.61 28.10 5.97
N SER A 517 5.94 28.23 5.89
CA SER A 517 6.67 29.32 6.56
C SER A 517 6.33 30.70 5.99
N PRO A 518 6.35 30.94 4.66
CA PRO A 518 5.94 32.23 4.11
C PRO A 518 4.50 32.60 4.49
N PHE A 519 3.56 31.63 4.40
CA PHE A 519 2.17 31.84 4.80
C PHE A 519 2.07 32.30 6.26
N SER A 520 2.57 31.48 7.19
CA SER A 520 2.38 31.70 8.63
C SER A 520 3.04 32.99 9.12
N LYS A 521 4.16 33.40 8.52
CA LYS A 521 4.84 34.65 8.85
C LYS A 521 4.01 35.87 8.46
N ILE A 522 3.52 35.91 7.22
CA ILE A 522 2.76 37.06 6.71
C ILE A 522 1.35 37.09 7.31
N TYR A 523 0.74 35.93 7.52
CA TYR A 523 -0.60 35.81 8.09
C TYR A 523 -0.75 36.50 9.45
N ARG A 524 0.31 36.58 10.26
CA ARG A 524 0.31 37.31 11.55
C ARG A 524 -0.10 38.78 11.44
N ASN A 525 0.14 39.42 10.29
CA ASN A 525 -0.24 40.81 10.05
C ASN A 525 -1.73 40.96 9.66
N TYR A 526 -2.39 39.86 9.30
CA TYR A 526 -3.78 39.84 8.79
C TYR A 526 -4.73 39.08 9.72
N MET A 527 -4.22 38.40 10.74
CA MET A 527 -5.00 37.55 11.63
C MET A 527 -6.13 38.34 12.30
N ILE A 528 -7.33 37.77 12.27
CA ILE A 528 -8.52 38.34 12.90
C ILE A 528 -8.64 37.70 14.29
N ALA A 529 -8.95 38.50 15.31
CA ALA A 529 -9.10 38.05 16.69
C ALA A 529 -7.87 37.27 17.24
N GLY A 530 -6.66 37.57 16.75
CA GLY A 530 -5.41 36.95 17.23
C GLY A 530 -5.30 35.44 16.96
N THR A 531 -6.14 34.89 16.08
CA THR A 531 -6.21 33.45 15.80
C THR A 531 -5.05 33.00 14.91
N PRO A 532 -4.07 32.20 15.41
CA PRO A 532 -2.93 31.79 14.61
C PRO A 532 -3.31 30.68 13.62
N ALA A 533 -2.72 30.71 12.42
CA ALA A 533 -2.91 29.69 11.40
C ALA A 533 -1.60 29.36 10.68
N MET A 534 -1.40 28.07 10.37
CA MET A 534 -0.24 27.58 9.62
C MET A 534 -0.50 27.49 8.12
N HIS A 535 -1.78 27.51 7.71
CA HIS A 535 -2.24 27.50 6.32
C HIS A 535 -3.68 28.02 6.21
N ALA A 536 -4.12 28.28 4.97
CA ALA A 536 -5.43 28.87 4.69
C ALA A 536 -6.64 27.96 4.97
N HIS A 537 -6.43 26.66 5.26
CA HIS A 537 -7.54 25.67 5.38
C HIS A 537 -8.47 25.65 4.16
N ASN A 538 -7.94 26.03 2.99
CA ASN A 538 -8.61 25.96 1.70
C ASN A 538 -7.52 25.87 0.63
N LEU A 539 -7.57 24.82 -0.17
CA LEU A 539 -6.57 24.53 -1.20
C LEU A 539 -6.42 25.66 -2.21
N TYR A 540 -7.53 26.24 -2.66
CA TYR A 540 -7.53 27.26 -3.70
C TYR A 540 -6.97 28.59 -3.19
N LEU A 541 -7.37 29.00 -1.98
CA LEU A 541 -6.82 30.19 -1.34
C LEU A 541 -5.34 30.01 -1.04
N GLN A 542 -4.93 28.84 -0.56
CA GLN A 542 -3.52 28.56 -0.31
C GLN A 542 -2.69 28.60 -1.59
N LEU A 543 -3.13 27.93 -2.67
CA LEU A 543 -2.40 27.94 -3.95
C LEU A 543 -2.36 29.34 -4.57
N GLY A 544 -3.47 30.09 -4.52
CA GLY A 544 -3.53 31.47 -4.99
C GLY A 544 -2.63 32.41 -4.19
N LEU A 545 -2.43 32.14 -2.89
CA LEU A 545 -1.51 32.92 -2.06
C LEU A 545 -0.05 32.46 -2.20
N GLU A 546 0.22 31.16 -2.40
CA GLU A 546 1.59 30.65 -2.55
C GLU A 546 2.21 31.04 -3.90
N MET A 547 1.42 30.95 -4.98
CA MET A 547 1.90 31.13 -6.36
C MET A 547 1.27 32.31 -7.12
N GLY A 548 0.41 33.09 -6.45
CA GLY A 548 -0.39 34.12 -7.09
C GLY A 548 -1.55 33.56 -7.91
N ILE A 549 -2.33 34.47 -8.51
CA ILE A 549 -3.48 34.13 -9.35
C ILE A 549 -3.07 33.27 -10.56
N ALA A 550 -1.86 33.46 -11.08
CA ALA A 550 -1.32 32.68 -12.18
C ALA A 550 -1.22 31.19 -11.82
N GLY A 551 -0.69 30.85 -10.65
CA GLY A 551 -0.63 29.46 -10.19
C GLY A 551 -2.01 28.83 -10.04
N LEU A 552 -2.98 29.59 -9.53
CA LEU A 552 -4.37 29.15 -9.41
C LEU A 552 -5.01 28.88 -10.80
N LEU A 553 -4.81 29.77 -11.76
CA LEU A 553 -5.33 29.59 -13.12
C LEU A 553 -4.69 28.39 -13.82
N VAL A 554 -3.39 28.17 -13.62
CA VAL A 554 -2.67 27.04 -14.21
C VAL A 554 -3.14 25.71 -13.63
N ILE A 555 -3.38 25.60 -12.32
CA ILE A 555 -3.93 24.36 -11.75
C ILE A 555 -5.37 24.10 -12.23
N LEU A 556 -6.19 25.14 -12.40
CA LEU A 556 -7.53 25.01 -13.00
C LEU A 556 -7.44 24.54 -14.45
N TRP A 557 -6.54 25.12 -15.25
CA TRP A 557 -6.28 24.67 -16.61
C TRP A 557 -5.82 23.20 -16.65
N LEU A 558 -4.94 22.80 -15.72
CA LEU A 558 -4.49 21.42 -15.55
C LEU A 558 -5.68 20.48 -15.31
N VAL A 559 -6.55 20.79 -14.34
CA VAL A 559 -7.74 20.00 -14.01
C VAL A 559 -8.70 19.91 -15.21
N ILE A 560 -9.05 21.05 -15.82
CA ILE A 560 -9.95 21.11 -16.98
C ILE A 560 -9.38 20.26 -18.12
N SER A 561 -8.09 20.39 -18.42
CA SER A 561 -7.45 19.65 -19.51
C SER A 561 -7.52 18.12 -19.33
N ALA A 562 -7.39 17.63 -18.10
CA ALA A 562 -7.54 16.20 -17.83
C ALA A 562 -9.00 15.76 -17.87
N TYR A 563 -9.92 16.58 -17.35
CA TYR A 563 -11.34 16.23 -17.32
C TYR A 563 -11.90 16.14 -18.73
N SER A 564 -11.61 17.12 -19.60
CA SER A 564 -12.00 17.07 -21.01
C SER A 564 -11.53 15.80 -21.72
N LYS A 565 -10.37 15.25 -21.34
CA LYS A 565 -9.82 14.03 -21.92
C LYS A 565 -10.37 12.77 -21.25
N ALA A 566 -10.65 12.81 -19.96
CA ALA A 566 -11.38 11.76 -19.25
C ALA A 566 -12.74 11.50 -19.92
N PHE A 567 -13.50 12.55 -20.26
CA PHE A 567 -14.77 12.42 -20.98
C PHE A 567 -14.62 11.71 -22.33
N LYS A 568 -13.54 11.95 -23.07
CA LYS A 568 -13.25 11.21 -24.31
C LYS A 568 -12.98 9.73 -24.05
N VAL A 569 -12.18 9.40 -23.04
CA VAL A 569 -11.89 8.00 -22.67
C VAL A 569 -13.14 7.26 -22.15
N MET A 570 -13.99 7.95 -21.40
CA MET A 570 -15.23 7.40 -20.87
C MET A 570 -16.24 7.00 -21.94
N ASN A 571 -16.20 7.66 -23.11
CA ASN A 571 -17.06 7.37 -24.26
C ASN A 571 -16.42 6.39 -25.26
N GLY A 572 -15.21 5.90 -24.99
CA GLY A 572 -14.54 4.90 -25.83
C GLY A 572 -15.06 3.47 -25.65
N GLU A 573 -14.61 2.55 -26.52
CA GLU A 573 -15.10 1.17 -26.58
C GLU A 573 -14.65 0.28 -25.40
N SER A 574 -13.50 0.59 -24.78
CA SER A 574 -12.95 -0.22 -23.69
C SER A 574 -13.72 0.01 -22.40
N ARG A 575 -14.60 -0.94 -22.04
CA ARG A 575 -15.30 -0.95 -20.74
C ARG A 575 -14.35 -0.68 -19.57
N TRP A 576 -13.19 -1.37 -19.55
CA TRP A 576 -12.25 -1.22 -18.46
C TRP A 576 -11.69 0.21 -18.38
N SER A 577 -11.23 0.78 -19.50
CA SER A 577 -10.67 2.13 -19.52
C SER A 577 -11.74 3.17 -19.15
N SER A 578 -12.97 2.99 -19.63
CA SER A 578 -14.10 3.87 -19.33
C SER A 578 -14.42 3.93 -17.83
N TYR A 579 -14.53 2.79 -17.13
CA TYR A 579 -14.79 2.79 -15.69
C TYR A 579 -13.61 3.35 -14.91
N ILE A 580 -12.37 2.99 -15.26
CA ILE A 580 -11.18 3.48 -14.56
C ILE A 580 -11.02 4.99 -14.71
N ALA A 581 -11.22 5.53 -15.91
CA ALA A 581 -11.26 6.99 -16.12
C ALA A 581 -12.34 7.64 -15.26
N THR A 582 -13.55 7.07 -15.20
CA THR A 582 -14.63 7.59 -14.33
C THR A 582 -14.22 7.56 -12.86
N GLY A 583 -13.59 6.48 -12.39
CA GLY A 583 -13.14 6.33 -11.00
C GLY A 583 -12.06 7.33 -10.62
N ILE A 584 -11.07 7.54 -11.49
CA ILE A 584 -10.01 8.54 -11.27
C ILE A 584 -10.60 9.95 -11.31
N LEU A 585 -11.48 10.26 -12.26
CA LEU A 585 -12.16 11.56 -12.34
C LEU A 585 -12.99 11.82 -11.08
N ALA A 586 -13.75 10.84 -10.61
CA ALA A 586 -14.52 10.92 -9.38
C ALA A 586 -13.62 11.16 -8.16
N ALA A 587 -12.53 10.40 -8.02
CA ALA A 587 -11.55 10.57 -6.95
C ALA A 587 -10.94 11.98 -6.93
N LEU A 588 -10.44 12.45 -8.08
CA LEU A 588 -9.89 13.81 -8.21
C LEU A 588 -10.95 14.88 -7.92
N SER A 589 -12.20 14.66 -8.31
CA SER A 589 -13.29 15.61 -8.05
C SER A 589 -13.66 15.67 -6.57
N GLY A 590 -13.70 14.53 -5.88
CA GLY A 590 -13.90 14.47 -4.43
C GLY A 590 -12.77 15.16 -3.65
N HIS A 591 -11.52 14.92 -4.07
CA HIS A 591 -10.34 15.60 -3.54
C HIS A 591 -10.42 17.12 -3.68
N LEU A 592 -10.75 17.61 -4.87
CA LEU A 592 -10.89 19.03 -5.15
C LEU A 592 -12.05 19.66 -4.37
N LEU A 593 -13.15 18.92 -4.16
CA LEU A 593 -14.25 19.39 -3.31
C LEU A 593 -13.83 19.48 -1.85
N HIS A 594 -13.15 18.45 -1.31
CA HIS A 594 -12.61 18.51 0.05
C HIS A 594 -11.62 19.69 0.22
N GLY A 595 -10.85 19.99 -0.84
CA GLY A 595 -9.97 21.15 -0.91
C GLY A 595 -10.65 22.51 -0.71
N LEU A 596 -11.98 22.62 -0.83
CA LEU A 596 -12.71 23.84 -0.47
C LEU A 596 -12.75 24.07 1.05
N PHE A 597 -12.62 22.99 1.83
CA PHE A 597 -12.82 23.00 3.28
C PHE A 597 -11.53 22.73 4.06
N ASP A 598 -10.46 22.28 3.41
CA ASP A 598 -9.16 22.10 4.07
C ASP A 598 -7.98 22.20 3.08
N TYR A 599 -6.78 22.45 3.60
CA TYR A 599 -5.54 22.44 2.80
C TYR A 599 -4.74 21.16 3.06
N VAL A 600 -5.17 20.03 2.52
CA VAL A 600 -4.48 18.73 2.73
C VAL A 600 -3.14 18.59 1.99
N TRP A 601 -2.81 19.55 1.11
CA TRP A 601 -1.57 19.58 0.34
C TRP A 601 -0.33 20.01 1.15
N TYR A 602 -0.52 20.41 2.42
CA TYR A 602 0.61 20.52 3.35
C TYR A 602 1.32 19.16 3.53
N SER A 603 0.63 18.04 3.27
CA SER A 603 1.20 16.70 3.23
C SER A 603 1.63 16.33 1.80
N PRO A 604 2.95 16.25 1.52
CA PRO A 604 3.42 15.90 0.18
C PRO A 604 2.98 14.53 -0.30
N LYS A 605 2.62 13.63 0.61
CA LYS A 605 2.09 12.30 0.29
C LYS A 605 0.81 12.41 -0.53
N ILE A 606 -0.12 13.27 -0.13
CA ILE A 606 -1.38 13.50 -0.84
C ILE A 606 -1.13 14.14 -2.20
N VAL A 607 -0.20 15.10 -2.26
CA VAL A 607 0.16 15.77 -3.52
C VAL A 607 0.77 14.76 -4.50
N LEU A 608 1.73 13.94 -4.08
CA LEU A 608 2.29 12.86 -4.91
C LEU A 608 1.19 11.91 -5.43
N MET A 609 0.23 11.55 -4.58
CA MET A 609 -0.88 10.70 -4.98
C MET A 609 -1.79 11.38 -6.02
N PHE A 610 -2.10 12.66 -5.84
CA PHE A 610 -2.84 13.46 -6.82
C PHE A 610 -2.14 13.48 -8.18
N TRP A 611 -0.84 13.80 -8.21
CA TRP A 611 -0.06 13.86 -9.45
C TRP A 611 0.11 12.49 -10.13
N MET A 612 0.17 11.41 -9.34
CA MET A 612 0.16 10.05 -9.86
C MET A 612 -1.18 9.69 -10.50
N MET A 613 -2.31 9.97 -9.84
CA MET A 613 -3.66 9.77 -10.41
C MET A 613 -3.87 10.64 -11.66
N PHE A 614 -3.35 11.86 -11.65
CA PHE A 614 -3.37 12.75 -12.81
C PHE A 614 -2.56 12.18 -13.98
N GLY A 615 -1.36 11.66 -13.72
CA GLY A 615 -0.53 10.95 -14.71
C GLY A 615 -1.23 9.69 -15.26
N MET A 616 -1.93 8.94 -14.43
CA MET A 616 -2.75 7.80 -14.85
C MET A 616 -3.88 8.20 -15.81
N MET A 617 -4.58 9.30 -15.51
CA MET A 617 -5.62 9.83 -16.39
C MET A 617 -5.02 10.25 -17.75
N SER A 618 -3.87 10.93 -17.72
CA SER A 618 -3.15 11.31 -18.93
C SER A 618 -2.78 10.09 -19.78
N ALA A 619 -2.20 9.06 -19.16
CA ALA A 619 -1.85 7.80 -19.80
C ALA A 619 -3.06 7.14 -20.49
N LEU A 620 -4.21 7.05 -19.81
CA LEU A 620 -5.45 6.46 -20.38
C LEU A 620 -5.97 7.17 -21.62
N SER A 621 -5.69 8.48 -21.74
CA SER A 621 -6.15 9.32 -22.85
C SER A 621 -5.18 9.41 -24.02
N SER A 622 -3.95 8.89 -23.87
CA SER A 622 -2.98 8.81 -24.96
C SER A 622 -3.43 7.75 -25.99
N LYS A 623 -3.47 8.10 -27.28
CA LYS A 623 -3.95 7.23 -28.37
C LYS A 623 -3.19 5.88 -28.43
N GLU A 624 -1.91 5.89 -28.08
CA GLU A 624 -1.03 4.70 -28.08
C GLU A 624 -1.47 3.61 -27.08
N ALA A 625 -2.20 3.95 -26.00
CA ALA A 625 -2.69 2.96 -25.04
C ALA A 625 -3.86 2.10 -25.58
N ILE A 626 -4.43 2.47 -26.73
CA ILE A 626 -5.65 1.85 -27.28
C ILE A 626 -5.32 0.95 -28.49
N ASP A 627 -4.23 1.20 -29.22
CA ASP A 627 -3.96 0.55 -30.52
C ASP A 627 -3.21 -0.80 -30.46
N VAL A 628 -2.70 -1.25 -29.30
CA VAL A 628 -2.06 -2.59 -29.16
C VAL A 628 -3.01 -3.76 -29.46
N LYS A 629 -4.31 -3.49 -29.68
CA LYS A 629 -5.29 -4.50 -30.10
C LYS A 629 -5.54 -4.59 -31.61
N LYS A 630 -5.08 -3.64 -32.42
CA LYS A 630 -5.36 -3.65 -33.87
C LYS A 630 -4.32 -4.39 -34.70
N GLU A 631 -3.09 -4.54 -34.22
CA GLU A 631 -2.01 -5.21 -34.99
C GLU A 631 -1.86 -6.71 -34.72
N GLY A 632 -2.64 -7.30 -33.80
CA GLY A 632 -2.54 -8.73 -33.45
C GLY A 632 -3.53 -9.67 -34.14
N ASN A 633 -4.33 -9.18 -35.09
CA ASN A 633 -5.40 -9.98 -35.74
C ASN A 633 -5.31 -10.05 -37.27
N HIS A 634 -4.21 -9.59 -37.86
CA HIS A 634 -3.88 -9.84 -39.26
C HIS A 634 -2.41 -10.29 -39.35
N GLY A 635 -2.24 -11.59 -39.53
CA GLY A 635 -0.97 -12.30 -39.59
C GLY A 635 -1.21 -13.78 -39.38
#